data_AF-A0A9E4AN19-F1
#
_entry.id   AF-A0A9E4AN19-F1
#
_cell.length_a   1.000
_cell.length_b   1.000
_cell.length_c   1.000
_cell.angle_alpha   90.00
_cell.angle_beta   90.00
_cell.angle_gamma   90.00
#
_symmetry.space_group_name_H-M   'P 1'
#
loop_
_entity.id
_entity.type
_entity.pdbx_description
1 polymer ?
#
loop_
_entity_poly.entity_id
_entity_poly.type
_entity_poly.pdbx_seq_one_letter_code
_entity_poly.pdbx_strand_id
1 'polypeptide(L)'
;MLSTLTSVVIGCGGGGGGTTQPPAPPPQMITYSIQVSELPSDAAASVGEPAEASVTWSFSASSSNASSTSYTVTSATSGIQISGGSGSVVPGTSISTSLMYECSSAGSIEAQITLRVGSTTENLTWTIVCTQEQIAFSPLAEVRIENGEAALTILTWRFETTGDSSQAFDFEVIPETNRLQITNTVGTSQPGTEIENQLRFACSTVGIHLLALQINVGSATQRVEWSVTCTVEDIQAISARFLQGPLLEQVEFTLVEDEWQSEVVPLFYGNQQPLRLSSNRQLFLSLSFESDEESEINISVSPQNPSDDIHIEQVSASNLTPNLSGTRSNYVRRIVFDVTASDLTALRNIQISIDPNNAIPQRDENNNNIVFDVTNLEFSTLPEMKLLLVPIRSSDGEPDLADSSQYVDQLFQLLPIGPYTVRVGERLDVAAQEVFDPNEVLELLFERWLESANRDEFYHGIFSQPENVENCGIAYVGGNVGLTGAMNPFCSDNTIAHEIGHNLSLNHAPACGAENANPDPDYPYVDGSIGTEGGWLMRKKQPVGQEGLANSRIYDTMAYCLETFTSQYSYGKANDYFVRRFRTQVAAAEPPLYEVADFELLEGRSLVLMGHYSDADGWHLEKAAIVKKPPFPRSFASSEFQIQLTHTASGTQLYRDSVQPMVVAHGDPDKKPWGLRIPAFEASGLHVVILDRERNVLLEQEITEEAN
;
A
#
# COMPACT_ATOMS: atom_id res chain seq x y z
N MET A 1 -36.66 49.91 65.18
CA MET A 1 -38.12 50.12 65.02
C MET A 1 -38.84 48.96 65.68
N LEU A 2 -40.00 49.20 66.33
CA LEU A 2 -41.00 48.22 66.82
C LEU A 2 -40.46 47.07 67.73
N SER A 3 -40.47 47.21 69.06
CA SER A 3 -41.61 46.93 69.99
C SER A 3 -41.86 45.42 70.20
N THR A 4 -41.84 44.91 71.43
CA THR A 4 -42.97 45.03 72.38
C THR A 4 -42.59 45.26 73.86
N LEU A 5 -43.54 45.78 74.64
CA LEU A 5 -43.48 46.06 76.08
C LEU A 5 -44.26 45.02 76.89
N THR A 6 -43.85 44.80 78.15
CA THR A 6 -44.79 44.48 79.25
C THR A 6 -44.24 44.95 80.61
N SER A 7 -45.06 45.64 81.40
CA SER A 7 -44.69 46.19 82.71
C SER A 7 -45.89 46.19 83.67
N VAL A 8 -45.72 45.64 84.89
CA VAL A 8 -46.70 45.45 86.00
C VAL A 8 -45.89 45.20 87.29
N VAL A 9 -46.17 45.65 88.54
CA VAL A 9 -47.02 46.72 89.15
C VAL A 9 -46.41 47.04 90.55
N ILE A 10 -46.72 48.20 91.14
CA ILE A 10 -46.32 48.61 92.52
C ILE A 10 -47.42 48.23 93.54
N GLY A 11 -47.09 47.80 94.78
CA GLY A 11 -48.08 47.67 95.86
C GLY A 11 -47.53 47.26 97.25
N CYS A 12 -47.83 48.05 98.29
CA CYS A 12 -47.23 47.98 99.64
C CYS A 12 -47.93 47.07 100.69
N GLY A 13 -47.20 46.74 101.77
CA GLY A 13 -47.75 46.39 103.11
C GLY A 13 -47.13 45.12 103.74
N GLY A 14 -46.81 45.03 105.04
CA GLY A 14 -46.78 46.05 106.11
C GLY A 14 -47.01 45.48 107.52
N GLY A 15 -45.97 45.43 108.37
CA GLY A 15 -46.04 45.12 109.81
C GLY A 15 -45.62 43.68 110.21
N GLY A 16 -44.94 43.44 111.34
CA GLY A 16 -44.39 44.37 112.35
C GLY A 16 -43.73 43.64 113.53
N GLY A 17 -43.08 44.37 114.44
CA GLY A 17 -42.41 43.84 115.64
C GLY A 17 -40.88 43.87 115.53
N GLY A 18 -40.18 44.46 116.49
CA GLY A 18 -38.72 44.64 116.41
C GLY A 18 -38.01 44.47 117.74
N THR A 19 -36.68 44.55 117.72
CA THR A 19 -35.81 44.84 118.89
C THR A 19 -34.36 45.13 118.45
N THR A 20 -33.84 46.29 118.84
CA THR A 20 -32.44 46.59 119.24
C THR A 20 -31.23 45.87 118.59
N GLN A 21 -30.51 46.56 117.69
CA GLN A 21 -29.03 46.66 117.69
C GLN A 21 -28.53 47.81 116.78
N PRO A 22 -27.36 48.43 117.02
CA PRO A 22 -26.78 49.42 116.11
C PRO A 22 -26.28 48.76 114.81
N PRO A 23 -26.44 49.40 113.63
CA PRO A 23 -25.98 48.84 112.36
C PRO A 23 -24.44 48.89 112.26
N ALA A 24 -23.86 47.83 111.69
CA ALA A 24 -22.48 47.83 111.22
C ALA A 24 -22.30 48.87 110.09
N PRO A 25 -21.09 49.45 109.92
CA PRO A 25 -20.82 50.35 108.80
C PRO A 25 -21.11 49.65 107.46
N PRO A 26 -21.63 50.36 106.44
CA PRO A 26 -21.90 49.77 105.14
C PRO A 26 -20.61 49.19 104.55
N PRO A 27 -20.65 47.98 103.95
CA PRO A 27 -19.48 47.41 103.31
C PRO A 27 -19.01 48.36 102.22
N GLN A 28 -17.73 48.73 102.25
CA GLN A 28 -17.14 49.55 101.19
C GLN A 28 -17.29 48.80 99.87
N MET A 29 -17.92 49.42 98.87
CA MET A 29 -17.97 48.86 97.52
C MET A 29 -16.57 48.84 96.93
N ILE A 30 -15.91 47.68 97.02
CA ILE A 30 -14.64 47.44 96.34
C ILE A 30 -14.95 47.49 94.85
N THR A 31 -14.36 48.45 94.15
CA THR A 31 -14.46 48.60 92.72
C THR A 31 -13.32 47.81 92.09
N TYR A 32 -13.65 46.98 91.10
CA TYR A 32 -12.71 46.09 90.43
C TYR A 32 -12.55 46.51 88.97
N SER A 33 -11.32 46.67 88.51
CA SER A 33 -11.02 46.89 87.09
C SER A 33 -10.04 45.84 86.57
N ILE A 34 -10.29 45.40 85.34
CA ILE A 34 -9.33 44.64 84.54
C ILE A 34 -8.51 45.66 83.75
N GLN A 35 -7.21 45.44 83.62
CA GLN A 35 -6.30 46.25 82.82
C GLN A 35 -5.54 45.30 81.90
N VAL A 36 -5.89 45.28 80.62
CA VAL A 36 -5.18 44.49 79.60
C VAL A 36 -3.95 45.28 79.19
N SER A 37 -2.77 44.72 79.44
CA SER A 37 -1.48 45.33 79.09
C SER A 37 -1.01 44.95 77.69
N GLU A 38 -1.50 43.83 77.16
CA GLU A 38 -1.15 43.30 75.85
C GLU A 38 -2.36 42.58 75.26
N LEU A 39 -2.84 43.07 74.11
CA LEU A 39 -3.90 42.42 73.33
C LEU A 39 -3.31 41.21 72.58
N PRO A 40 -4.11 40.18 72.30
CA PRO A 40 -3.68 39.10 71.41
C PRO A 40 -3.34 39.69 70.03
N SER A 41 -2.14 39.41 69.54
CA SER A 41 -1.74 39.77 68.17
C SER A 41 -2.58 39.00 67.16
N ASP A 42 -2.98 39.65 66.07
CA ASP A 42 -3.55 38.93 64.92
C ASP A 42 -2.60 37.81 64.48
N ALA A 43 -3.16 36.63 64.22
CA ALA A 43 -2.40 35.44 63.89
C ALA A 43 -2.78 34.93 62.50
N ALA A 44 -1.82 34.34 61.79
CA ALA A 44 -2.06 33.69 60.51
C ALA A 44 -1.48 32.27 60.54
N ALA A 45 -2.20 31.32 59.96
CA ALA A 45 -1.77 29.94 59.84
C ALA A 45 -2.32 29.32 58.54
N SER A 46 -1.69 28.26 58.06
CA SER A 46 -2.23 27.44 56.97
C SER A 46 -3.31 26.50 57.50
N VAL A 47 -4.25 26.08 56.64
CA VAL A 47 -5.21 25.02 57.00
C VAL A 47 -4.46 23.75 57.37
N GLY A 48 -4.69 23.26 58.60
CA GLY A 48 -3.95 22.16 59.23
C GLY A 48 -2.96 22.58 60.33
N GLU A 49 -2.55 23.86 60.36
CA GLU A 49 -1.59 24.38 61.35
C GLU A 49 -2.30 25.21 62.46
N PRO A 50 -1.70 25.31 63.67
CA PRO A 50 -2.23 26.14 64.74
C PRO A 50 -1.82 27.62 64.59
N ALA A 51 -2.80 28.51 64.65
CA ALA A 51 -2.59 29.92 64.90
C ALA A 51 -2.47 30.16 66.42
N GLU A 52 -1.39 30.80 66.88
CA GLU A 52 -1.13 31.06 68.30
C GLU A 52 -1.11 32.58 68.61
N ALA A 53 -1.56 32.94 69.81
CA ALA A 53 -1.42 34.29 70.37
C ALA A 53 -1.37 34.25 71.91
N SER A 54 -1.03 35.37 72.54
CA SER A 54 -1.10 35.53 74.00
C SER A 54 -1.75 36.85 74.40
N VAL A 55 -2.55 36.83 75.46
CA VAL A 55 -3.08 38.04 76.11
C VAL A 55 -2.47 38.19 77.49
N THR A 56 -1.90 39.38 77.77
CA THR A 56 -1.38 39.73 79.09
C THR A 56 -2.28 40.77 79.75
N TRP A 57 -2.76 40.46 80.95
CA TRP A 57 -3.72 41.30 81.67
C TRP A 57 -3.46 41.29 83.19
N SER A 58 -3.94 42.31 83.88
CA SER A 58 -3.84 42.45 85.33
C SER A 58 -5.17 42.91 85.93
N PHE A 59 -5.29 42.73 87.24
CA PHE A 59 -6.49 43.06 88.01
C PHE A 59 -6.15 44.11 89.06
N SER A 60 -6.99 45.13 89.24
CA SER A 60 -6.86 46.09 90.34
C SER A 60 -8.17 46.24 91.12
N ALA A 61 -8.04 46.46 92.43
CA ALA A 61 -9.15 46.62 93.36
C ALA A 61 -8.94 47.90 94.17
N SER A 62 -10.02 48.65 94.45
CA SER A 62 -9.95 49.90 95.23
C SER A 62 -9.61 49.75 96.72
N SER A 63 -9.30 48.52 97.19
CA SER A 63 -8.94 48.20 98.57
C SER A 63 -7.63 47.41 98.61
N SER A 64 -6.68 47.85 99.44
CA SER A 64 -5.40 47.16 99.69
C SER A 64 -5.55 45.80 100.38
N ASN A 65 -6.74 45.49 100.91
CA ASN A 65 -7.03 44.25 101.64
C ASN A 65 -7.92 43.29 100.83
N ALA A 66 -8.07 43.52 99.52
CA ALA A 66 -8.83 42.62 98.66
C ALA A 66 -8.14 41.25 98.55
N SER A 67 -8.86 40.20 98.94
CA SER A 67 -8.41 38.80 98.83
C SER A 67 -8.30 38.36 97.37
N SER A 68 -7.64 37.23 97.15
CA SER A 68 -7.62 36.60 95.82
C SER A 68 -9.03 36.40 95.28
N THR A 69 -9.25 36.80 94.03
CA THR A 69 -10.53 36.72 93.33
C THR A 69 -10.41 35.72 92.19
N SER A 70 -11.40 34.87 91.97
CA SER A 70 -11.38 33.92 90.86
C SER A 70 -11.54 34.62 89.52
N TYR A 71 -10.86 34.08 88.50
CA TYR A 71 -10.98 34.53 87.12
C TYR A 71 -11.25 33.37 86.17
N THR A 72 -11.82 33.70 85.01
CA THR A 72 -12.01 32.80 83.86
C THR A 72 -11.76 33.57 82.57
N VAL A 73 -11.06 32.97 81.62
CA VAL A 73 -10.92 33.43 80.24
C VAL A 73 -11.59 32.39 79.34
N THR A 74 -12.56 32.82 78.54
CA THR A 74 -13.39 31.95 77.70
C THR A 74 -13.54 32.54 76.31
N SER A 75 -13.60 31.70 75.27
CA SER A 75 -13.98 32.15 73.93
C SER A 75 -15.43 31.81 73.60
N ALA A 76 -16.11 32.68 72.86
CA ALA A 76 -17.37 32.36 72.19
C ALA A 76 -17.16 31.58 70.88
N THR A 77 -15.94 31.60 70.33
CA THR A 77 -15.57 30.95 69.06
C THR A 77 -15.11 29.52 69.33
N SER A 78 -15.81 28.56 68.73
CA SER A 78 -15.49 27.13 68.85
C SER A 78 -14.14 26.79 68.24
N GLY A 79 -13.37 25.93 68.90
CA GLY A 79 -12.05 25.47 68.43
C GLY A 79 -10.86 26.18 69.08
N ILE A 80 -11.08 27.27 69.82
CA ILE A 80 -10.00 27.96 70.52
C ILE A 80 -9.64 27.24 71.82
N GLN A 81 -8.40 26.78 71.89
CA GLN A 81 -7.78 26.22 73.08
C GLN A 81 -7.17 27.36 73.91
N ILE A 82 -7.45 27.39 75.22
CA ILE A 82 -7.02 28.47 76.12
C ILE A 82 -6.20 27.89 77.27
N SER A 83 -4.88 28.13 77.27
CA SER A 83 -3.99 27.71 78.35
C SER A 83 -3.98 28.74 79.47
N GLY A 84 -4.22 28.29 80.71
CA GLY A 84 -4.39 29.18 81.87
C GLY A 84 -5.77 29.84 81.96
N GLY A 85 -6.79 29.34 81.26
CA GLY A 85 -8.13 29.95 81.16
C GLY A 85 -8.96 30.04 82.46
N SER A 86 -8.45 29.62 83.63
CA SER A 86 -9.07 29.94 84.92
C SER A 86 -8.09 29.86 86.08
N GLY A 87 -8.37 30.57 87.17
CA GLY A 87 -7.54 30.55 88.37
C GLY A 87 -8.01 31.57 89.40
N SER A 88 -7.08 32.02 90.25
CA SER A 88 -7.31 33.10 91.22
C SER A 88 -6.20 34.14 91.13
N VAL A 89 -6.57 35.42 91.13
CA VAL A 89 -5.66 36.56 90.99
C VAL A 89 -5.71 37.46 92.22
N VAL A 90 -4.57 38.01 92.62
CA VAL A 90 -4.45 39.05 93.65
C VAL A 90 -4.28 40.40 92.93
N PRO A 91 -4.88 41.51 93.42
CA PRO A 91 -4.71 42.82 92.80
C PRO A 91 -3.23 43.20 92.62
N GLY A 92 -2.89 43.68 91.42
CA GLY A 92 -1.52 44.02 91.01
C GLY A 92 -0.73 42.89 90.33
N THR A 93 -1.21 41.63 90.40
CA THR A 93 -0.58 40.52 89.66
C THR A 93 -0.97 40.57 88.17
N SER A 94 0.01 40.37 87.29
CA SER A 94 -0.21 40.17 85.85
C SER A 94 -0.29 38.68 85.52
N ILE A 95 -1.17 38.33 84.59
CA ILE A 95 -1.42 36.97 84.09
C ILE A 95 -1.28 37.01 82.57
N SER A 96 -0.55 36.03 82.03
CA SER A 96 -0.52 35.74 80.60
C SER A 96 -1.36 34.49 80.33
N THR A 97 -2.13 34.52 79.25
CA THR A 97 -3.00 33.43 78.80
C THR A 97 -2.73 33.17 77.33
N SER A 98 -2.34 31.95 76.98
CA SER A 98 -2.09 31.55 75.58
C SER A 98 -3.39 31.09 74.92
N LEU A 99 -3.58 31.53 73.68
CA LEU A 99 -4.69 31.19 72.80
C LEU A 99 -4.13 30.40 71.61
N MET A 100 -4.82 29.34 71.20
CA MET A 100 -4.43 28.53 70.04
C MET A 100 -5.68 28.12 69.25
N TYR A 101 -5.63 28.16 67.93
CA TYR A 101 -6.72 27.77 67.03
C TYR A 101 -6.19 26.97 65.84
N GLU A 102 -6.68 25.74 65.64
CA GLU A 102 -6.34 24.92 64.48
C GLU A 102 -7.20 25.33 63.27
N CYS A 103 -6.56 25.82 62.21
CA CYS A 103 -7.24 26.25 60.99
C CYS A 103 -7.84 25.05 60.23
N SER A 104 -9.17 24.94 60.20
CA SER A 104 -9.89 23.83 59.54
C SER A 104 -10.44 24.16 58.14
N SER A 105 -10.54 25.44 57.80
CA SER A 105 -10.86 25.91 56.45
C SER A 105 -10.26 27.31 56.23
N ALA A 106 -10.08 27.70 54.96
CA ALA A 106 -9.68 29.07 54.61
C ALA A 106 -10.68 30.13 55.12
N GLY A 107 -10.16 31.31 55.48
CA GLY A 107 -10.96 32.49 55.83
C GLY A 107 -10.39 33.30 56.99
N SER A 108 -10.97 34.47 57.24
CA SER A 108 -10.69 35.28 58.43
C SER A 108 -11.72 35.00 59.52
N ILE A 109 -11.26 34.73 60.73
CA ILE A 109 -12.08 34.40 61.90
C ILE A 109 -11.82 35.44 62.98
N GLU A 110 -12.83 36.24 63.34
CA GLU A 110 -12.78 37.10 64.51
C GLU A 110 -13.18 36.33 65.77
N ALA A 111 -12.21 36.07 66.63
CA ALA A 111 -12.39 35.38 67.89
C ALA A 111 -12.74 36.35 69.02
N GLN A 112 -13.88 36.15 69.68
CA GLN A 112 -14.27 36.94 70.86
C GLN A 112 -13.81 36.25 72.14
N ILE A 113 -12.88 36.88 72.86
CA ILE A 113 -12.26 36.39 74.11
C ILE A 113 -12.79 37.20 75.28
N THR A 114 -13.55 36.56 76.16
CA THR A 114 -14.12 37.16 77.36
C THR A 114 -13.25 36.84 78.57
N LEU A 115 -12.71 37.87 79.22
CA LEU A 115 -12.03 37.78 80.51
C LEU A 115 -12.99 38.20 81.61
N ARG A 116 -13.14 37.39 82.65
CA ARG A 116 -13.99 37.70 83.79
C ARG A 116 -13.21 37.52 85.08
N VAL A 117 -13.24 38.54 85.95
CA VAL A 117 -12.68 38.48 87.30
C VAL A 117 -13.77 38.87 88.30
N GLY A 118 -14.28 37.89 89.04
CA GLY A 118 -15.48 38.05 89.86
C GLY A 118 -16.71 38.53 89.06
N SER A 119 -17.10 39.78 89.29
CA SER A 119 -18.22 40.45 88.62
C SER A 119 -17.83 41.35 87.43
N THR A 120 -16.53 41.64 87.26
CA THR A 120 -16.04 42.48 86.16
C THR A 120 -15.73 41.62 84.95
N THR A 121 -16.10 42.09 83.76
CA THR A 121 -15.92 41.40 82.48
C THR A 121 -15.32 42.35 81.47
N GLU A 122 -14.30 41.89 80.74
CA GLU A 122 -13.67 42.57 79.60
C GLU A 122 -13.78 41.65 78.37
N ASN A 123 -14.02 42.21 77.18
CA ASN A 123 -14.09 41.44 75.92
C ASN A 123 -13.01 41.94 74.96
N LEU A 124 -12.24 41.02 74.40
CA LEU A 124 -11.20 41.28 73.41
C LEU A 124 -11.54 40.56 72.10
N THR A 125 -11.04 41.09 71.00
CA THR A 125 -11.11 40.46 69.69
C THR A 125 -9.71 40.02 69.27
N TRP A 126 -9.61 38.84 68.67
CA TRP A 126 -8.39 38.29 68.08
C TRP A 126 -8.69 37.85 66.65
N THR A 127 -7.98 38.40 65.66
CA THR A 127 -8.20 38.02 64.26
C THR A 127 -7.29 36.85 63.89
N ILE A 128 -7.86 35.82 63.30
CA ILE A 128 -7.15 34.64 62.83
C ILE A 128 -7.35 34.52 61.32
N VAL A 129 -6.28 34.58 60.53
CA VAL A 129 -6.33 34.41 59.07
C VAL A 129 -5.86 33.00 58.73
N CYS A 130 -6.82 32.13 58.42
CA CYS A 130 -6.56 30.80 57.91
C CYS A 130 -6.37 30.85 56.38
N THR A 131 -5.18 30.48 55.93
CA THR A 131 -4.85 30.43 54.49
C THR A 131 -4.91 29.00 53.96
N GLN A 132 -5.48 28.82 52.78
CA GLN A 132 -5.36 27.58 52.02
C GLN A 132 -4.58 27.84 50.76
N GLU A 133 -3.58 26.99 50.52
CA GLU A 133 -2.74 26.97 49.33
C GLU A 133 -3.35 25.97 48.33
N GLN A 134 -3.51 26.38 47.07
CA GLN A 134 -4.05 25.55 46.00
C GLN A 134 -3.23 25.75 44.71
N ILE A 135 -3.20 24.73 43.85
CA ILE A 135 -2.57 24.78 42.53
C ILE A 135 -3.67 24.61 41.49
N ALA A 136 -3.93 25.66 40.72
CA ALA A 136 -4.86 25.61 39.59
C ALA A 136 -4.07 25.42 38.29
N PHE A 137 -4.53 24.55 37.40
CA PHE A 137 -3.85 24.28 36.13
C PHE A 137 -4.84 24.21 34.97
N SER A 138 -4.36 24.53 33.77
CA SER A 138 -5.13 24.33 32.54
C SER A 138 -5.09 22.85 32.14
N PRO A 139 -6.21 22.23 31.74
CA PRO A 139 -6.21 20.84 31.30
C PRO A 139 -5.34 20.67 30.05
N LEU A 140 -4.46 19.68 30.06
CA LEU A 140 -3.67 19.29 28.89
C LEU A 140 -4.58 18.61 27.86
N ALA A 141 -4.43 18.99 26.59
CA ALA A 141 -5.06 18.27 25.48
C ALA A 141 -4.41 16.88 25.29
N GLU A 142 -5.16 15.95 24.72
CA GLU A 142 -4.58 14.68 24.23
C GLU A 142 -3.53 15.00 23.14
N VAL A 143 -2.35 14.41 23.25
CA VAL A 143 -1.26 14.61 22.29
C VAL A 143 -1.03 13.32 21.50
N ARG A 144 -1.06 13.42 20.17
CA ARG A 144 -0.63 12.36 19.25
C ARG A 144 0.76 12.68 18.72
N ILE A 145 1.63 11.68 18.60
CA ILE A 145 3.03 11.83 18.19
C ILE A 145 3.46 10.59 17.40
N GLU A 146 4.21 10.76 16.31
CA GLU A 146 4.82 9.64 15.61
C GLU A 146 5.99 8.99 16.38
N ASN A 147 6.20 7.70 16.15
CA ASN A 147 7.29 6.95 16.76
C ASN A 147 8.66 7.46 16.27
N GLY A 148 9.56 7.76 17.21
CA GLY A 148 10.84 8.43 16.92
C GLY A 148 10.78 9.96 16.93
N GLU A 149 9.59 10.56 16.87
CA GLU A 149 9.41 12.00 17.10
C GLU A 149 9.29 12.35 18.58
N ALA A 150 9.31 13.66 18.87
CA ALA A 150 9.11 14.19 20.21
C ALA A 150 8.22 15.44 20.19
N ALA A 151 7.02 15.35 20.75
CA ALA A 151 6.15 16.51 20.89
C ALA A 151 6.58 17.42 22.04
N LEU A 152 6.24 18.70 21.88
CA LEU A 152 6.37 19.74 22.88
C LEU A 152 4.95 20.22 23.23
N THR A 153 4.55 20.07 24.49
CA THR A 153 3.30 20.65 25.01
C THR A 153 3.59 21.59 26.17
N ILE A 154 2.70 22.54 26.44
CA ILE A 154 2.87 23.56 27.48
C ILE A 154 1.85 23.31 28.58
N LEU A 155 2.34 23.02 29.78
CA LEU A 155 1.52 23.03 30.99
C LEU A 155 1.57 24.42 31.60
N THR A 156 0.41 25.09 31.63
CA THR A 156 0.23 26.37 32.34
C THR A 156 -0.49 26.11 33.65
N TRP A 157 0.11 26.54 34.76
CA TRP A 157 -0.47 26.45 36.10
C TRP A 157 -0.19 27.72 36.91
N ARG A 158 -0.97 27.93 37.97
CA ARG A 158 -0.80 29.06 38.90
C ARG A 158 -1.02 28.61 40.33
N PHE A 159 -0.29 29.23 41.24
CA PHE A 159 -0.46 29.05 42.67
C PHE A 159 -1.51 30.04 43.19
N GLU A 160 -2.47 29.59 43.97
CA GLU A 160 -3.50 30.42 44.59
C GLU A 160 -3.44 30.30 46.12
N THR A 161 -3.50 31.43 46.82
CA THR A 161 -3.57 31.49 48.29
C THR A 161 -4.75 32.35 48.71
N THR A 162 -5.53 31.90 49.68
CA THR A 162 -6.74 32.63 50.14
C THR A 162 -6.47 33.84 51.05
N GLY A 163 -5.25 34.38 51.04
CA GLY A 163 -4.87 35.60 51.75
C GLY A 163 -3.91 36.45 50.90
N ASP A 164 -3.77 37.73 51.24
CA ASP A 164 -2.91 38.72 50.56
C ASP A 164 -1.40 38.47 50.81
N SER A 165 -0.93 37.27 50.48
CA SER A 165 0.49 36.93 50.52
C SER A 165 1.17 37.41 49.24
N SER A 166 1.97 38.47 49.35
CA SER A 166 2.93 38.84 48.30
C SER A 166 4.23 38.01 48.37
N GLN A 167 4.32 37.04 49.29
CA GLN A 167 5.49 36.19 49.45
C GLN A 167 5.63 35.26 48.24
N ALA A 168 6.85 35.09 47.76
CA ALA A 168 7.16 34.08 46.76
C ALA A 168 7.43 32.74 47.45
N PHE A 169 6.87 31.66 46.89
CA PHE A 169 7.00 30.30 47.38
C PHE A 169 7.90 29.51 46.43
N ASP A 170 8.84 28.75 46.96
CA ASP A 170 9.62 27.80 46.16
C ASP A 170 8.66 26.73 45.59
N PHE A 171 8.88 26.36 44.33
CA PHE A 171 8.17 25.27 43.67
C PHE A 171 9.12 24.24 43.06
N GLU A 172 8.61 23.01 42.95
CA GLU A 172 9.28 21.89 42.29
C GLU A 172 8.28 21.13 41.41
N VAL A 173 8.69 20.77 40.19
CA VAL A 173 7.92 19.97 39.23
C VAL A 173 8.68 18.68 38.95
N ILE A 174 8.14 17.56 39.43
CA ILE A 174 8.77 16.24 39.42
C ILE A 174 8.07 15.35 38.38
N PRO A 175 8.77 14.87 37.32
CA PRO A 175 8.21 13.88 36.42
C PRO A 175 8.13 12.50 37.10
N GLU A 176 7.00 11.81 37.00
CA GLU A 176 6.88 10.42 37.51
C GLU A 176 7.50 9.38 36.56
N THR A 177 7.88 9.78 35.34
CA THR A 177 8.54 8.91 34.35
C THR A 177 9.85 9.52 33.87
N ASN A 178 10.86 8.69 33.65
CA ASN A 178 12.16 9.10 33.09
C ASN A 178 12.11 9.45 31.59
N ARG A 179 10.95 9.28 30.94
CA ARG A 179 10.73 9.59 29.52
C ARG A 179 10.28 11.04 29.28
N LEU A 180 9.84 11.73 30.34
CA LEU A 180 9.33 13.09 30.29
C LEU A 180 10.44 14.08 30.66
N GLN A 181 10.81 14.94 29.72
CA GLN A 181 11.70 16.08 29.96
C GLN A 181 10.84 17.31 30.26
N ILE A 182 11.18 18.05 31.31
CA ILE A 182 10.44 19.23 31.79
C ILE A 182 11.42 20.41 31.85
N THR A 183 11.02 21.57 31.32
CA THR A 183 11.72 22.85 31.57
C THR A 183 11.16 23.52 32.82
N ASN A 184 11.94 24.37 33.49
CA ASN A 184 11.52 25.09 34.70
C ASN A 184 11.06 24.14 35.83
N THR A 185 11.83 23.08 36.12
CA THR A 185 11.48 22.09 37.16
C THR A 185 11.60 22.63 38.59
N VAL A 186 12.27 23.76 38.81
CA VAL A 186 12.37 24.45 40.10
C VAL A 186 12.34 25.96 39.88
N GLY A 187 11.81 26.70 40.86
CA GLY A 187 11.77 28.16 40.83
C GLY A 187 10.98 28.73 41.99
N THR A 188 10.54 29.99 41.87
CA THR A 188 9.67 30.66 42.84
C THR A 188 8.42 31.21 42.17
N SER A 189 7.26 31.10 42.82
CA SER A 189 5.97 31.64 42.36
C SER A 189 5.38 32.61 43.38
N GLN A 190 4.85 33.75 42.94
CA GLN A 190 3.92 34.54 43.76
C GLN A 190 2.49 34.10 43.49
N PRO A 191 1.58 34.12 44.49
CA PRO A 191 0.17 33.81 44.28
C PRO A 191 -0.44 34.61 43.12
N GLY A 192 -1.20 33.94 42.26
CA GLY A 192 -1.78 34.49 41.03
C GLY A 192 -0.84 34.57 39.82
N THR A 193 0.44 34.21 39.96
CA THR A 193 1.38 34.14 38.83
C THR A 193 1.18 32.86 38.03
N GLU A 194 1.05 32.98 36.71
CA GLU A 194 1.05 31.84 35.80
C GLU A 194 2.50 31.40 35.48
N ILE A 195 2.74 30.09 35.55
CA ILE A 195 4.00 29.43 35.24
C ILE A 195 3.77 28.48 34.08
N GLU A 196 4.67 28.55 33.11
CA GLU A 196 4.72 27.64 31.97
C GLU A 196 5.86 26.63 32.13
N ASN A 197 5.52 25.35 32.06
CA ASN A 197 6.46 24.24 31.89
C ASN A 197 6.33 23.69 30.47
N GLN A 198 7.43 23.69 29.72
CA GLN A 198 7.49 22.93 28.47
C GLN A 198 7.73 21.46 28.81
N LEU A 199 6.81 20.62 28.35
CA LEU A 199 6.82 19.18 28.52
C LEU A 199 7.23 18.56 27.18
N ARG A 200 8.35 17.85 27.16
CA ARG A 200 8.84 17.12 26.00
C ARG A 200 8.86 15.62 26.28
N PHE A 201 8.19 14.86 25.42
CA PHE A 201 8.15 13.40 25.48
C PHE A 201 8.49 12.84 24.10
N ALA A 202 9.30 11.78 24.08
CA ALA A 202 9.74 11.11 22.84
C ALA A 202 9.14 9.69 22.77
N CYS A 203 8.50 9.39 21.64
CA CYS A 203 7.95 8.07 21.36
C CYS A 203 9.07 7.10 20.97
N SER A 204 8.98 5.86 21.46
CA SER A 204 9.92 4.77 21.14
C SER A 204 9.24 3.41 21.01
N THR A 205 7.91 3.41 21.09
CA THR A 205 7.01 2.27 21.22
C THR A 205 5.60 2.79 20.95
N VAL A 206 4.90 2.22 19.97
CA VAL A 206 3.51 2.56 19.60
C VAL A 206 2.57 2.28 20.78
N GLY A 207 1.47 3.03 20.85
CA GLY A 207 0.41 2.87 21.85
C GLY A 207 0.22 4.06 22.79
N ILE A 208 -0.71 3.91 23.75
CA ILE A 208 -1.10 4.97 24.69
C ILE A 208 -0.17 4.93 25.92
N HIS A 209 0.55 6.02 26.15
CA HIS A 209 1.39 6.24 27.33
C HIS A 209 0.68 7.19 28.29
N LEU A 210 0.36 6.71 29.49
CA LEU A 210 -0.12 7.57 30.57
C LEU A 210 1.07 8.28 31.22
N LEU A 211 1.11 9.60 31.14
CA LEU A 211 2.15 10.44 31.74
C LEU A 211 1.60 11.12 32.98
N ALA A 212 2.45 11.25 33.99
CA ALA A 212 2.14 11.93 35.23
C ALA A 212 3.33 12.80 35.69
N LEU A 213 3.01 13.92 36.33
CA LEU A 213 3.95 14.74 37.08
C LEU A 213 3.32 15.23 38.37
N GLN A 214 4.17 15.59 39.33
CA GLN A 214 3.78 16.19 40.61
C GLN A 214 4.33 17.62 40.69
N ILE A 215 3.47 18.57 41.06
CA ILE A 215 3.83 19.96 41.33
C ILE A 215 3.73 20.18 42.85
N ASN A 216 4.83 20.62 43.45
CA ASN A 216 4.92 21.02 44.86
C ASN A 216 5.10 22.54 44.92
N VAL A 217 4.29 23.25 45.73
CA VAL A 217 4.45 24.70 45.96
C VAL A 217 4.09 24.99 47.41
N GLY A 218 5.05 25.42 48.23
CA GLY A 218 4.83 25.55 49.67
C GLY A 218 4.40 24.22 50.30
N SER A 219 3.20 24.18 50.87
CA SER A 219 2.53 22.97 51.39
C SER A 219 1.59 22.30 50.38
N ALA A 220 1.23 22.98 49.28
CA ALA A 220 0.37 22.42 48.25
C ALA A 220 1.11 21.38 47.39
N THR A 221 0.43 20.27 47.11
CA THR A 221 0.90 19.21 46.20
C THR A 221 -0.23 18.86 45.23
N GLN A 222 0.04 18.90 43.93
CA GLN A 222 -0.91 18.54 42.88
C GLN A 222 -0.29 17.55 41.89
N ARG A 223 -1.00 16.44 41.63
CA ARG A 223 -0.66 15.48 40.58
C ARG A 223 -1.40 15.85 39.29
N VAL A 224 -0.71 15.86 38.16
CA VAL A 224 -1.28 16.12 36.83
C VAL A 224 -1.03 14.89 35.97
N GLU A 225 -2.09 14.33 35.37
CA GLU A 225 -2.05 13.15 34.52
C GLU A 225 -2.66 13.46 33.15
N TRP A 226 -2.06 12.91 32.09
CA TRP A 226 -2.58 12.98 30.72
C TRP A 226 -2.10 11.80 29.89
N SER A 227 -2.79 11.52 28.78
CA SER A 227 -2.39 10.49 27.82
C SER A 227 -1.62 11.10 26.63
N VAL A 228 -0.58 10.40 26.20
CA VAL A 228 0.11 10.62 24.93
C VAL A 228 -0.04 9.37 24.09
N THR A 229 -0.62 9.50 22.91
CA THR A 229 -0.81 8.40 21.97
C THR A 229 0.34 8.40 20.97
N CYS A 230 1.25 7.45 21.07
CA CYS A 230 2.29 7.23 20.07
C CYS A 230 1.70 6.46 18.89
N THR A 231 1.62 7.09 17.73
CA THR A 231 1.22 6.49 16.45
C THR A 231 2.46 6.18 15.59
N VAL A 232 2.24 5.57 14.44
CA VAL A 232 3.20 5.37 13.36
C VAL A 232 2.53 5.82 12.06
N GLU A 233 3.31 6.33 11.11
CA GLU A 233 2.90 6.34 9.71
C GLU A 233 3.35 5.00 9.12
N ASP A 234 2.43 4.06 9.03
CA ASP A 234 2.76 2.65 8.77
C ASP A 234 3.17 2.36 7.33
N ILE A 235 2.91 3.26 6.37
CA ILE A 235 3.23 3.05 4.96
C ILE A 235 3.86 4.30 4.35
N GLN A 236 5.12 4.20 3.95
CA GLN A 236 5.87 5.29 3.31
C GLN A 236 5.63 5.35 1.80
N ALA A 237 5.44 4.18 1.15
CA ALA A 237 5.27 4.09 -0.30
C ALA A 237 4.43 2.87 -0.71
N ILE A 238 3.72 3.02 -1.83
CA ILE A 238 2.96 1.94 -2.48
C ILE A 238 3.25 1.95 -3.98
N SER A 239 3.93 0.92 -4.47
CA SER A 239 4.04 0.70 -5.91
C SER A 239 2.92 -0.22 -6.39
N ALA A 240 2.24 0.15 -7.47
CA ALA A 240 1.28 -0.70 -8.17
C ALA A 240 1.85 -1.12 -9.53
N ARG A 241 1.82 -2.41 -9.84
CA ARG A 241 2.31 -2.96 -11.11
C ARG A 241 1.24 -3.84 -11.74
N PHE A 242 0.84 -3.50 -12.95
CA PHE A 242 -0.01 -4.33 -13.79
C PHE A 242 0.86 -5.36 -14.52
N LEU A 243 0.58 -6.65 -14.29
CA LEU A 243 1.33 -7.78 -14.87
C LEU A 243 0.42 -8.57 -15.83
N GLN A 244 0.92 -8.85 -17.03
CA GLN A 244 0.21 -9.68 -18.01
C GLN A 244 1.19 -10.51 -18.85
N GLY A 245 1.72 -11.58 -18.24
CA GLY A 245 2.88 -12.31 -18.77
C GLY A 245 4.16 -11.48 -18.49
N PRO A 246 4.99 -11.17 -19.50
CA PRO A 246 6.13 -10.27 -19.35
C PRO A 246 5.76 -8.78 -19.42
N LEU A 247 4.53 -8.46 -19.84
CA LEU A 247 4.03 -7.09 -19.82
C LEU A 247 4.04 -6.54 -18.40
N LEU A 248 4.76 -5.43 -18.20
CA LEU A 248 4.75 -4.62 -17.00
C LEU A 248 4.38 -3.18 -17.36
N GLU A 249 3.18 -2.74 -17.00
CA GLU A 249 2.91 -1.31 -16.80
C GLU A 249 2.97 -1.05 -15.30
N GLN A 250 3.92 -0.21 -14.86
CA GLN A 250 4.04 0.21 -13.46
C GLN A 250 3.45 1.61 -13.28
N VAL A 251 2.84 1.82 -12.11
CA VAL A 251 2.37 3.12 -11.63
C VAL A 251 2.84 3.25 -10.18
N GLU A 252 3.64 4.26 -9.87
CA GLU A 252 4.22 4.45 -8.54
C GLU A 252 3.41 5.49 -7.75
N PHE A 253 3.14 5.19 -6.47
CA PHE A 253 2.44 6.07 -5.55
C PHE A 253 3.34 6.30 -4.36
N THR A 254 3.60 7.57 -4.07
CA THR A 254 4.39 7.99 -2.92
C THR A 254 3.47 8.79 -2.02
N LEU A 255 3.46 8.45 -0.72
CA LEU A 255 2.78 9.28 0.26
C LEU A 255 3.64 10.53 0.47
N VAL A 256 3.06 11.71 0.26
CA VAL A 256 3.76 12.99 0.39
C VAL A 256 2.87 13.93 1.19
N GLU A 257 3.29 14.24 2.43
CA GLU A 257 2.59 15.16 3.34
C GLU A 257 1.13 14.74 3.63
N ASP A 258 0.91 13.54 4.20
CA ASP A 258 -0.41 12.93 4.50
C ASP A 258 -1.30 12.64 3.26
N GLU A 259 -0.98 13.15 2.06
CA GLU A 259 -1.73 12.94 0.81
C GLU A 259 -1.05 11.92 -0.14
N TRP A 260 -1.86 11.03 -0.74
CA TRP A 260 -1.40 10.08 -1.75
C TRP A 260 -1.17 10.78 -3.09
N GLN A 261 0.10 10.96 -3.46
CA GLN A 261 0.47 11.45 -4.79
C GLN A 261 0.75 10.27 -5.72
N SER A 262 0.13 10.32 -6.89
CA SER A 262 0.28 9.30 -7.93
C SER A 262 1.13 9.85 -9.07
N GLU A 263 2.20 9.14 -9.43
CA GLU A 263 2.95 9.39 -10.65
C GLU A 263 2.84 8.15 -11.55
N VAL A 264 2.20 8.33 -12.70
CA VAL A 264 2.26 7.34 -13.78
C VAL A 264 3.67 7.43 -14.39
N VAL A 265 4.63 6.74 -13.77
CA VAL A 265 5.99 6.57 -14.26
C VAL A 265 5.97 5.45 -15.30
N PRO A 266 5.96 5.74 -16.61
CA PRO A 266 5.96 4.69 -17.60
C PRO A 266 7.36 4.08 -17.61
N LEU A 267 7.46 2.76 -17.45
CA LEU A 267 8.74 2.05 -17.49
C LEU A 267 9.28 2.00 -18.93
N PHE A 268 9.83 3.11 -19.39
CA PHE A 268 10.57 3.16 -20.64
C PHE A 268 11.97 2.58 -20.44
N TYR A 269 12.17 1.34 -20.88
CA TYR A 269 13.51 0.75 -20.96
C TYR A 269 14.04 0.84 -22.41
N GLY A 270 14.96 1.77 -22.63
CA GLY A 270 15.51 2.10 -23.94
C GLY A 270 14.54 2.89 -24.82
N ASN A 271 14.57 2.64 -26.14
CA ASN A 271 13.71 3.30 -27.13
C ASN A 271 12.37 2.57 -27.37
N GLN A 272 11.98 1.63 -26.50
CA GLN A 272 10.79 0.81 -26.71
C GLN A 272 9.50 1.61 -26.43
N GLN A 273 8.47 1.34 -27.22
CA GLN A 273 7.12 1.87 -26.96
C GLN A 273 6.51 1.14 -25.76
N PRO A 274 5.66 1.80 -24.95
CA PRO A 274 4.97 1.14 -23.85
C PRO A 274 4.05 0.05 -24.41
N LEU A 275 4.14 -1.14 -23.84
CA LEU A 275 3.40 -2.30 -24.33
C LEU A 275 1.97 -2.28 -23.78
N ARG A 276 1.02 -2.08 -24.70
CA ARG A 276 -0.41 -2.01 -24.39
C ARG A 276 -0.92 -3.29 -23.74
N LEU A 277 -1.66 -3.15 -22.64
CA LEU A 277 -2.41 -4.24 -22.03
C LEU A 277 -3.40 -4.86 -23.04
N SER A 278 -3.72 -6.14 -22.87
CA SER A 278 -4.73 -6.85 -23.67
C SER A 278 -6.02 -7.02 -22.87
N SER A 279 -7.14 -6.57 -23.45
CA SER A 279 -8.46 -6.62 -22.81
C SER A 279 -9.04 -8.02 -22.66
N ASN A 280 -8.47 -9.00 -23.37
CA ASN A 280 -8.95 -10.38 -23.45
C ASN A 280 -7.95 -11.42 -22.92
N ARG A 281 -7.06 -11.03 -22.01
CA ARG A 281 -6.26 -11.95 -21.18
C ARG A 281 -6.41 -11.54 -19.71
N GLN A 282 -6.07 -12.47 -18.83
CA GLN A 282 -5.97 -12.24 -17.40
C GLN A 282 -5.02 -11.07 -17.10
N LEU A 283 -5.41 -10.21 -16.16
CA LEU A 283 -4.62 -9.08 -15.68
C LEU A 283 -4.30 -9.33 -14.20
N PHE A 284 -3.08 -9.06 -13.78
CA PHE A 284 -2.71 -9.11 -12.37
C PHE A 284 -2.30 -7.72 -11.88
N LEU A 285 -2.69 -7.38 -10.65
CA LEU A 285 -2.26 -6.18 -9.96
C LEU A 285 -1.35 -6.59 -8.81
N SER A 286 -0.05 -6.32 -8.93
CA SER A 286 0.93 -6.46 -7.86
C SER A 286 1.09 -5.14 -7.13
N LEU A 287 0.80 -5.16 -5.84
CA LEU A 287 1.05 -4.05 -4.93
C LEU A 287 2.29 -4.37 -4.10
N SER A 288 3.27 -3.47 -4.06
CA SER A 288 4.38 -3.57 -3.09
C SER A 288 4.35 -2.37 -2.15
N PHE A 289 4.31 -2.66 -0.85
CA PHE A 289 4.20 -1.70 0.25
C PHE A 289 5.53 -1.63 0.97
N GLU A 290 5.94 -0.42 1.38
CA GLU A 290 7.07 -0.21 2.26
C GLU A 290 6.58 0.37 3.60
N SER A 291 6.87 -0.35 4.69
CA SER A 291 6.38 -0.08 6.05
C SER A 291 7.53 -0.02 7.07
N ASP A 292 7.40 0.78 8.13
CA ASP A 292 8.33 0.77 9.26
C ASP A 292 8.03 -0.37 10.27
N GLU A 293 6.93 -1.13 10.09
CA GLU A 293 6.53 -2.24 10.97
C GLU A 293 6.55 -3.63 10.32
N GLU A 294 6.71 -4.66 11.16
CA GLU A 294 6.57 -6.08 10.80
C GLU A 294 5.10 -6.58 10.92
N SER A 295 4.14 -5.67 11.06
CA SER A 295 2.72 -6.00 11.27
C SER A 295 2.03 -6.41 9.95
N GLU A 296 1.09 -7.36 10.02
CA GLU A 296 0.31 -7.76 8.85
C GLU A 296 -0.76 -6.72 8.54
N ILE A 297 -0.41 -5.77 7.66
CA ILE A 297 -1.37 -4.80 7.12
C ILE A 297 -2.46 -5.53 6.32
N ASN A 298 -3.72 -5.35 6.70
CA ASN A 298 -4.85 -5.83 5.92
C ASN A 298 -5.04 -4.94 4.69
N ILE A 299 -5.06 -5.50 3.50
CA ILE A 299 -5.33 -4.76 2.26
C ILE A 299 -6.48 -5.43 1.52
N SER A 300 -7.43 -4.63 1.06
CA SER A 300 -8.46 -5.07 0.12
C SER A 300 -8.44 -4.21 -1.13
N VAL A 301 -8.70 -4.84 -2.28
CA VAL A 301 -8.78 -4.18 -3.58
C VAL A 301 -10.16 -4.44 -4.15
N SER A 302 -10.82 -3.38 -4.62
CA SER A 302 -12.16 -3.47 -5.22
C SER A 302 -12.31 -2.51 -6.40
N PRO A 303 -13.12 -2.84 -7.42
CA PRO A 303 -13.50 -1.86 -8.44
C PRO A 303 -14.44 -0.81 -7.82
N GLN A 304 -14.17 0.48 -8.02
CA GLN A 304 -15.00 1.55 -7.44
C GLN A 304 -16.39 1.62 -8.09
N ASN A 305 -16.47 1.28 -9.37
CA ASN A 305 -17.70 1.14 -10.14
C ASN A 305 -17.83 -0.33 -10.57
N PRO A 306 -18.30 -1.24 -9.69
CA PRO A 306 -18.50 -2.62 -10.08
C PRO A 306 -19.60 -2.71 -11.14
N SER A 307 -19.23 -3.05 -12.36
CA SER A 307 -20.09 -3.94 -13.15
C SER A 307 -20.07 -5.32 -12.50
N ASP A 308 -21.16 -6.09 -12.65
CA ASP A 308 -21.25 -7.46 -12.12
C ASP A 308 -20.14 -8.40 -12.66
N ASP A 309 -19.45 -7.98 -13.72
CA ASP A 309 -18.43 -8.72 -14.47
C ASP A 309 -16.97 -8.54 -14.00
N ILE A 310 -16.67 -7.65 -13.04
CA ILE A 310 -15.28 -7.42 -12.56
C ILE A 310 -15.09 -8.07 -11.18
N HIS A 311 -14.13 -8.99 -11.10
CA HIS A 311 -13.73 -9.68 -9.87
C HIS A 311 -12.24 -9.48 -9.61
N ILE A 312 -11.91 -9.13 -8.36
CA ILE A 312 -10.53 -8.96 -7.91
C ILE A 312 -10.30 -9.90 -6.73
N GLU A 313 -9.41 -10.87 -6.89
CA GLU A 313 -9.08 -11.87 -5.86
C GLU A 313 -7.58 -11.84 -5.54
N GLN A 314 -7.21 -11.87 -4.26
CA GLN A 314 -5.81 -12.02 -3.87
C GLN A 314 -5.30 -13.43 -4.21
N VAL A 315 -4.27 -13.53 -5.05
CA VAL A 315 -3.72 -14.80 -5.53
C VAL A 315 -2.34 -15.13 -4.97
N SER A 316 -1.60 -14.14 -4.48
CA SER A 316 -0.39 -14.39 -3.68
C SER A 316 -0.13 -13.24 -2.71
N ALA A 317 0.66 -13.53 -1.68
CA ALA A 317 1.39 -12.51 -0.92
C ALA A 317 2.81 -13.03 -0.66
N SER A 318 3.80 -12.14 -0.71
CA SER A 318 5.12 -12.44 -0.18
C SER A 318 5.08 -12.37 1.36
N ASN A 319 6.03 -13.05 1.98
CA ASN A 319 6.39 -12.73 3.36
C ASN A 319 6.92 -11.28 3.41
N LEU A 320 6.82 -10.65 4.58
CA LEU A 320 7.53 -9.41 4.88
C LEU A 320 9.04 -9.66 4.77
N THR A 321 9.75 -8.77 4.09
CA THR A 321 11.21 -8.85 3.93
C THR A 321 11.87 -7.54 4.36
N PRO A 322 12.87 -7.57 5.26
CA PRO A 322 13.54 -6.34 5.70
C PRO A 322 14.45 -5.79 4.58
N ASN A 323 14.09 -4.62 4.09
CA ASN A 323 14.87 -3.79 3.19
C ASN A 323 15.94 -3.03 3.99
N LEU A 324 17.15 -3.59 4.06
CA LEU A 324 18.29 -3.03 4.80
C LEU A 324 19.05 -1.92 4.05
N SER A 325 18.42 -1.23 3.10
CA SER A 325 19.09 -0.22 2.25
C SER A 325 19.24 1.16 2.90
N GLY A 326 18.74 1.37 4.12
CA GLY A 326 18.81 2.63 4.86
C GLY A 326 19.19 2.50 6.34
N THR A 327 19.11 3.62 7.07
CA THR A 327 19.31 3.66 8.54
C THR A 327 18.08 3.25 9.35
N ARG A 328 16.94 3.00 8.68
CA ARG A 328 15.73 2.40 9.25
C ARG A 328 15.54 1.00 8.68
N SER A 329 14.89 0.13 9.45
CA SER A 329 14.48 -1.20 9.00
C SER A 329 13.13 -1.08 8.32
N ASN A 330 13.14 -0.84 7.01
CA ASN A 330 11.91 -0.82 6.24
C ASN A 330 11.52 -2.27 5.89
N TYR A 331 10.24 -2.62 5.94
CA TYR A 331 9.72 -3.92 5.56
C TYR A 331 8.97 -3.80 4.23
N VAL A 332 9.39 -4.60 3.24
CA VAL A 332 8.70 -4.69 1.96
C VAL A 332 7.82 -5.92 1.95
N ARG A 333 6.53 -5.72 1.68
CA ARG A 333 5.54 -6.77 1.40
C ARG A 333 4.99 -6.60 0.00
N ARG A 334 4.80 -7.70 -0.72
CA ARG A 334 4.09 -7.72 -2.00
C ARG A 334 2.81 -8.53 -1.89
N ILE A 335 1.73 -8.04 -2.49
CA ILE A 335 0.47 -8.76 -2.64
C ILE A 335 0.07 -8.70 -4.10
N VAL A 336 -0.31 -9.84 -4.68
CA VAL A 336 -0.74 -9.92 -6.08
C VAL A 336 -2.20 -10.31 -6.13
N PHE A 337 -2.98 -9.52 -6.86
CA PHE A 337 -4.40 -9.72 -7.13
C PHE A 337 -4.60 -10.12 -8.58
N ASP A 338 -5.54 -11.03 -8.81
CA ASP A 338 -6.05 -11.44 -10.11
C ASP A 338 -7.27 -10.59 -10.43
N VAL A 339 -7.16 -9.77 -11.48
CA VAL A 339 -8.20 -8.87 -11.97
C VAL A 339 -8.86 -9.56 -13.15
N THR A 340 -9.89 -10.35 -12.84
CA THR A 340 -10.71 -11.04 -13.83
C THR A 340 -11.86 -10.13 -14.25
N ALA A 341 -11.99 -9.91 -15.56
CA ALA A 341 -13.12 -9.19 -16.15
C ALA A 341 -13.58 -9.85 -17.45
N SER A 342 -14.88 -9.75 -17.77
CA SER A 342 -15.39 -10.10 -19.11
C SER A 342 -14.84 -9.14 -20.19
N ASP A 343 -14.63 -7.88 -19.80
CA ASP A 343 -14.04 -6.81 -20.59
C ASP A 343 -13.24 -5.87 -19.67
N LEU A 344 -11.91 -5.97 -19.71
CA LEU A 344 -11.04 -5.06 -18.95
C LEU A 344 -11.19 -3.59 -19.38
N THR A 345 -11.72 -3.30 -20.57
CA THR A 345 -12.00 -1.93 -21.00
C THR A 345 -13.20 -1.31 -20.27
N ALA A 346 -13.92 -2.07 -19.42
CA ALA A 346 -14.88 -1.54 -18.45
C ALA A 346 -14.21 -1.05 -17.15
N LEU A 347 -12.97 -1.45 -16.86
CA LEU A 347 -12.23 -1.00 -15.68
C LEU A 347 -11.94 0.50 -15.81
N ARG A 348 -12.36 1.28 -14.81
CA ARG A 348 -12.19 2.74 -14.75
C ARG A 348 -11.35 3.14 -13.56
N ASN A 349 -11.79 2.70 -12.38
CA ASN A 349 -11.19 3.06 -11.11
C ASN A 349 -11.01 1.79 -10.27
N ILE A 350 -9.78 1.54 -9.81
CA ILE A 350 -9.51 0.56 -8.76
C ILE A 350 -9.45 1.33 -7.44
N GLN A 351 -10.10 0.82 -6.39
CA GLN A 351 -9.93 1.29 -5.03
C GLN A 351 -9.09 0.29 -4.24
N ILE A 352 -8.08 0.79 -3.56
CA ILE A 352 -7.27 0.03 -2.61
C ILE A 352 -7.57 0.60 -1.23
N SER A 353 -8.11 -0.25 -0.35
CA SER A 353 -8.32 0.07 1.05
C SER A 353 -7.21 -0.56 1.86
N ILE A 354 -6.46 0.28 2.55
CA ILE A 354 -5.39 -0.05 3.49
C ILE A 354 -6.02 -0.08 4.87
N ASP A 355 -5.71 -1.12 5.64
CA ASP A 355 -6.30 -1.41 6.94
C ASP A 355 -7.80 -1.06 7.04
N PRO A 356 -8.68 -1.69 6.22
CA PRO A 356 -10.09 -1.32 6.12
C PRO A 356 -10.91 -1.58 7.40
N ASN A 357 -10.29 -2.09 8.46
CA ASN A 357 -10.89 -2.33 9.77
C ASN A 357 -10.32 -1.41 10.87
N ASN A 358 -9.35 -0.54 10.54
CA ASN A 358 -8.64 0.34 11.46
C ASN A 358 -8.06 -0.47 12.65
N ALA A 359 -7.40 -1.58 12.34
CA ALA A 359 -6.75 -2.47 13.30
C ALA A 359 -5.37 -1.95 13.75
N ILE A 360 -4.74 -1.08 12.95
CA ILE A 360 -3.46 -0.43 13.20
C ILE A 360 -3.74 1.06 13.50
N PRO A 361 -3.41 1.59 14.69
CA PRO A 361 -3.78 2.97 15.06
C PRO A 361 -2.98 4.04 14.30
N GLN A 362 -3.62 4.69 13.34
CA GLN A 362 -3.00 5.72 12.49
C GLN A 362 -3.27 7.15 12.99
N ARG A 363 -2.55 8.11 12.40
CA ARG A 363 -2.72 9.55 12.67
C ARG A 363 -4.00 10.08 12.03
N ASP A 364 -4.20 9.81 10.74
CA ASP A 364 -5.45 10.04 10.01
C ASP A 364 -6.04 8.70 9.56
N GLU A 365 -7.27 8.44 9.97
CA GLU A 365 -8.00 7.20 9.61
C GLU A 365 -8.80 7.37 8.30
N ASN A 366 -8.81 8.57 7.71
CA ASN A 366 -9.58 8.91 6.52
C ASN A 366 -8.80 8.71 5.20
N ASN A 367 -7.47 8.64 5.25
CA ASN A 367 -6.60 8.43 4.07
C ASN A 367 -6.32 6.94 3.74
N ASN A 368 -6.93 6.02 4.50
CA ASN A 368 -6.93 4.56 4.29
C ASN A 368 -7.52 4.07 2.95
N ASN A 369 -7.86 4.96 2.01
CA ASN A 369 -8.47 4.62 0.72
C ASN A 369 -7.80 5.39 -0.41
N ILE A 370 -7.18 4.65 -1.33
CA ILE A 370 -6.56 5.18 -2.55
C ILE A 370 -7.41 4.78 -3.75
N VAL A 371 -7.68 5.72 -4.66
CA VAL A 371 -8.39 5.45 -5.92
C VAL A 371 -7.47 5.69 -7.11
N PHE A 372 -7.34 4.67 -7.95
CA PHE A 372 -6.46 4.58 -9.10
C PHE A 372 -7.31 4.78 -10.35
N ASP A 373 -7.21 5.93 -10.99
CA ASP A 373 -7.83 6.14 -12.31
C ASP A 373 -7.00 5.42 -13.38
N VAL A 374 -7.56 4.34 -13.93
CA VAL A 374 -6.97 3.53 -14.99
C VAL A 374 -7.58 3.83 -16.36
N THR A 375 -8.33 4.92 -16.52
CA THR A 375 -8.89 5.35 -17.82
C THR A 375 -7.81 5.65 -18.87
N ASN A 376 -6.59 5.98 -18.42
CA ASN A 376 -5.46 6.26 -19.30
C ASN A 376 -4.71 4.99 -19.78
N LEU A 377 -5.05 3.80 -19.28
CA LEU A 377 -4.43 2.56 -19.75
C LEU A 377 -4.95 2.20 -21.14
N GLU A 378 -4.04 2.09 -22.12
CA GLU A 378 -4.40 1.75 -23.50
C GLU A 378 -4.57 0.25 -23.67
N PHE A 379 -5.81 -0.24 -23.56
CA PHE A 379 -6.12 -1.63 -23.89
C PHE A 379 -6.16 -1.87 -25.41
N SER A 380 -5.56 -2.99 -25.81
CA SER A 380 -5.68 -3.60 -27.14
C SER A 380 -6.43 -4.94 -27.03
N THR A 381 -6.88 -5.52 -28.14
CA THR A 381 -7.47 -6.86 -28.14
C THR A 381 -6.59 -7.77 -28.98
N LEU A 382 -5.98 -8.77 -28.34
CA LEU A 382 -5.15 -9.76 -29.04
C LEU A 382 -6.01 -10.64 -29.95
N PRO A 383 -5.55 -10.97 -31.17
CA PRO A 383 -6.27 -11.88 -32.07
C PRO A 383 -6.47 -13.28 -31.49
N GLU A 384 -7.48 -13.99 -32.00
CA GLU A 384 -7.64 -15.42 -31.72
C GLU A 384 -6.53 -16.23 -32.39
N MET A 385 -5.89 -17.15 -31.66
CA MET A 385 -4.97 -18.13 -32.24
C MET A 385 -5.69 -19.45 -32.54
N LYS A 386 -5.74 -19.85 -33.81
CA LYS A 386 -6.31 -21.14 -34.24
C LYS A 386 -5.18 -22.13 -34.52
N LEU A 387 -4.97 -23.08 -33.62
CA LEU A 387 -3.88 -24.04 -33.67
C LEU A 387 -4.39 -25.43 -34.07
N LEU A 388 -3.78 -26.03 -35.09
CA LEU A 388 -3.95 -27.44 -35.43
C LEU A 388 -2.67 -28.20 -35.06
N LEU A 389 -2.73 -29.00 -33.99
CA LEU A 389 -1.66 -29.92 -33.65
C LEU A 389 -1.75 -31.14 -34.57
N VAL A 390 -0.66 -31.46 -35.28
CA VAL A 390 -0.60 -32.59 -36.21
C VAL A 390 0.30 -33.67 -35.60
N PRO A 391 -0.22 -34.85 -35.22
CA PRO A 391 0.64 -35.93 -34.75
C PRO A 391 1.49 -36.45 -35.91
N ILE A 392 2.81 -36.42 -35.74
CA ILE A 392 3.80 -36.93 -36.69
C ILE A 392 4.24 -38.30 -36.20
N ARG A 393 4.01 -39.33 -37.01
CA ARG A 393 4.47 -40.69 -36.71
C ARG A 393 5.81 -40.96 -37.35
N SER A 394 6.84 -41.11 -36.53
CA SER A 394 8.20 -41.51 -36.88
C SER A 394 8.39 -43.03 -36.69
N SER A 395 9.60 -43.51 -36.93
CA SER A 395 10.08 -44.85 -36.55
C SER A 395 9.78 -45.21 -35.10
N ASP A 396 9.88 -44.22 -34.21
CA ASP A 396 9.81 -44.35 -32.75
C ASP A 396 8.39 -44.23 -32.21
N GLY A 397 7.41 -44.03 -33.11
CA GLY A 397 5.99 -44.09 -32.82
C GLY A 397 5.26 -42.79 -33.11
N GLU A 398 4.10 -42.66 -32.48
CA GLU A 398 3.17 -41.54 -32.63
C GLU A 398 2.98 -40.89 -31.26
N PRO A 399 3.05 -39.56 -31.14
CA PRO A 399 2.94 -38.90 -29.85
C PRO A 399 1.48 -38.87 -29.36
N ASP A 400 1.31 -38.98 -28.05
CA ASP A 400 0.00 -38.86 -27.43
C ASP A 400 -0.42 -37.38 -27.34
N LEU A 401 -1.49 -37.03 -28.07
CA LEU A 401 -2.12 -35.71 -28.09
C LEU A 401 -3.52 -35.74 -27.46
N ALA A 402 -3.88 -36.79 -26.71
CA ALA A 402 -5.16 -36.87 -26.00
C ALA A 402 -5.34 -35.72 -24.99
N ASP A 403 -4.24 -35.31 -24.34
CA ASP A 403 -4.16 -34.04 -23.64
C ASP A 403 -3.30 -33.05 -24.44
N SER A 404 -3.95 -32.09 -25.09
CA SER A 404 -3.30 -31.01 -25.82
C SER A 404 -2.99 -29.79 -24.94
N SER A 405 -3.50 -29.73 -23.70
CA SER A 405 -3.30 -28.57 -22.81
C SER A 405 -1.83 -28.37 -22.47
N GLN A 406 -1.09 -29.45 -22.23
CA GLN A 406 0.36 -29.43 -21.95
C GLN A 406 1.16 -28.55 -22.94
N TYR A 407 0.84 -28.59 -24.23
CA TYR A 407 1.52 -27.81 -25.26
C TYR A 407 1.04 -26.35 -25.29
N VAL A 408 -0.25 -26.10 -25.07
CA VAL A 408 -0.87 -24.79 -25.27
C VAL A 408 -0.76 -23.90 -24.04
N ASP A 409 -0.71 -24.50 -22.85
CA ASP A 409 -0.58 -23.77 -21.58
C ASP A 409 0.73 -22.96 -21.52
N GLN A 410 1.80 -23.39 -22.19
CA GLN A 410 3.03 -22.61 -22.31
C GLN A 410 2.95 -21.51 -23.37
N LEU A 411 2.27 -21.75 -24.50
CA LEU A 411 1.96 -20.70 -25.49
C LEU A 411 1.21 -19.54 -24.82
N PHE A 412 0.18 -19.86 -24.01
CA PHE A 412 -0.61 -18.85 -23.31
C PHE A 412 0.11 -18.23 -22.11
N GLN A 413 1.19 -18.81 -21.58
CA GLN A 413 2.00 -18.15 -20.53
C GLN A 413 3.05 -17.22 -21.11
N LEU A 414 3.66 -17.59 -22.22
CA LEU A 414 4.87 -16.94 -22.74
C LEU A 414 4.58 -15.93 -23.86
N LEU A 415 3.68 -16.25 -24.79
CA LEU A 415 3.49 -15.47 -26.01
C LEU A 415 2.32 -14.45 -25.93
N PRO A 416 2.30 -13.42 -26.80
CA PRO A 416 1.19 -12.46 -26.95
C PRO A 416 0.02 -13.07 -27.74
N ILE A 417 -0.61 -14.11 -27.19
CA ILE A 417 -1.79 -14.74 -27.80
C ILE A 417 -3.05 -14.43 -26.98
N GLY A 418 -4.16 -14.17 -27.67
CA GLY A 418 -5.48 -13.95 -27.06
C GLY A 418 -6.18 -15.28 -26.75
N PRO A 419 -7.52 -15.32 -26.86
CA PRO A 419 -8.27 -16.57 -26.93
C PRO A 419 -7.70 -17.51 -27.98
N TYR A 420 -7.82 -18.82 -27.77
CA TYR A 420 -7.32 -19.81 -28.70
C TYR A 420 -8.29 -20.95 -28.92
N THR A 421 -8.28 -21.48 -30.14
CA THR A 421 -8.97 -22.73 -30.51
C THR A 421 -7.93 -23.75 -30.93
N VAL A 422 -7.83 -24.86 -30.20
CA VAL A 422 -6.87 -25.94 -30.48
C VAL A 422 -7.62 -27.17 -30.96
N ARG A 423 -7.10 -27.81 -32.00
CA ARG A 423 -7.61 -29.09 -32.53
C ARG A 423 -6.45 -30.03 -32.79
N VAL A 424 -6.69 -31.32 -32.69
CA VAL A 424 -5.78 -32.35 -33.19
C VAL A 424 -6.22 -32.71 -34.62
N GLY A 425 -5.30 -32.60 -35.57
CA GLY A 425 -5.50 -32.96 -36.97
C GLY A 425 -5.29 -34.46 -37.23
N GLU A 426 -5.51 -34.89 -38.46
CA GLU A 426 -5.17 -36.27 -38.84
C GLU A 426 -3.64 -36.42 -38.89
N ARG A 427 -3.14 -37.60 -38.55
CA ARG A 427 -1.71 -37.91 -38.50
C ARG A 427 -0.97 -37.68 -39.83
N LEU A 428 0.26 -37.14 -39.74
CA LEU A 428 1.25 -37.23 -40.83
C LEU A 428 2.17 -38.43 -40.55
N ASP A 429 2.39 -39.27 -41.55
CA ASP A 429 3.04 -40.58 -41.39
C ASP A 429 4.36 -40.62 -42.17
N VAL A 430 5.47 -40.51 -41.43
CA VAL A 430 6.83 -40.47 -41.99
C VAL A 430 7.69 -41.66 -41.52
N ALA A 431 7.09 -42.63 -40.82
CA ALA A 431 7.74 -43.82 -40.30
C ALA A 431 8.36 -44.78 -41.36
N ALA A 432 8.19 -44.46 -42.65
CA ALA A 432 8.82 -45.15 -43.77
C ALA A 432 10.16 -44.52 -44.21
N GLN A 433 10.50 -43.31 -43.73
CA GLN A 433 11.81 -42.69 -43.95
C GLN A 433 12.89 -43.45 -43.14
N GLU A 434 14.06 -43.69 -43.73
CA GLU A 434 15.19 -44.33 -43.03
C GLU A 434 15.86 -43.40 -42.00
N VAL A 435 15.73 -42.09 -42.20
CA VAL A 435 16.23 -41.03 -41.32
C VAL A 435 15.14 -39.97 -41.21
N PHE A 436 14.78 -39.57 -39.99
CA PHE A 436 13.86 -38.46 -39.76
C PHE A 436 14.59 -37.13 -39.97
N ASP A 437 14.21 -36.38 -41.00
CA ASP A 437 14.67 -35.00 -41.23
C ASP A 437 13.55 -34.01 -40.83
N PRO A 438 13.76 -33.20 -39.77
CA PRO A 438 12.82 -32.13 -39.42
C PRO A 438 12.47 -31.18 -40.57
N ASN A 439 13.40 -30.90 -41.50
CA ASN A 439 13.15 -29.99 -42.62
C ASN A 439 12.15 -30.59 -43.63
N GLU A 440 12.33 -31.86 -44.01
CA GLU A 440 11.39 -32.57 -44.90
C GLU A 440 9.99 -32.67 -44.26
N VAL A 441 9.92 -32.94 -42.95
CA VAL A 441 8.65 -32.97 -42.20
C VAL A 441 7.99 -31.59 -42.16
N LEU A 442 8.77 -30.51 -42.02
CA LEU A 442 8.25 -29.14 -42.03
C LEU A 442 7.73 -28.74 -43.42
N GLU A 443 8.40 -29.17 -44.50
CA GLU A 443 7.93 -28.97 -45.88
C GLU A 443 6.61 -29.72 -46.15
N LEU A 444 6.49 -30.99 -45.72
CA LEU A 444 5.25 -31.76 -45.81
C LEU A 444 4.09 -31.14 -45.00
N LEU A 445 4.38 -30.56 -43.82
CA LEU A 445 3.40 -29.80 -43.04
C LEU A 445 3.01 -28.48 -43.72
N PHE A 446 3.95 -27.83 -44.41
CA PHE A 446 3.68 -26.61 -45.17
C PHE A 446 2.79 -26.87 -46.38
N GLU A 447 3.11 -27.90 -47.15
CA GLU A 447 2.27 -28.41 -48.24
C GLU A 447 0.84 -28.65 -47.74
N ARG A 448 0.69 -29.38 -46.63
CA ARG A 448 -0.63 -29.65 -46.05
C ARG A 448 -1.36 -28.39 -45.55
N TRP A 449 -0.63 -27.42 -45.00
CA TRP A 449 -1.20 -26.12 -44.62
C TRP A 449 -1.71 -25.36 -45.86
N LEU A 450 -0.92 -25.29 -46.93
CA LEU A 450 -1.33 -24.71 -48.21
C LEU A 450 -2.60 -25.40 -48.75
N GLU A 451 -2.69 -26.73 -48.69
CA GLU A 451 -3.84 -27.46 -49.23
C GLU A 451 -5.12 -27.32 -48.40
N SER A 452 -5.02 -27.31 -47.07
CA SER A 452 -6.18 -27.54 -46.18
C SER A 452 -6.49 -26.42 -45.18
N ALA A 453 -5.53 -25.56 -44.83
CA ALA A 453 -5.72 -24.58 -43.78
C ALA A 453 -6.55 -23.35 -44.20
N ASN A 454 -7.11 -22.66 -43.21
CA ASN A 454 -7.47 -21.24 -43.32
C ASN A 454 -6.22 -20.36 -43.07
N ARG A 455 -6.18 -19.13 -43.59
CA ARG A 455 -4.95 -18.27 -43.54
C ARG A 455 -4.57 -17.82 -42.12
N ASP A 456 -5.51 -17.89 -41.20
CA ASP A 456 -5.42 -17.57 -39.77
C ASP A 456 -5.14 -18.82 -38.90
N GLU A 457 -5.09 -20.02 -39.49
CA GLU A 457 -4.71 -21.24 -38.79
C GLU A 457 -3.19 -21.45 -38.80
N PHE A 458 -2.66 -21.91 -37.67
CA PHE A 458 -1.29 -22.39 -37.48
C PHE A 458 -1.30 -23.92 -37.47
N TYR A 459 -0.38 -24.56 -38.18
CA TYR A 459 -0.22 -26.02 -38.21
C TYR A 459 1.07 -26.38 -37.50
N HIS A 460 0.97 -27.12 -36.40
CA HIS A 460 2.12 -27.45 -35.58
C HIS A 460 2.31 -28.96 -35.47
N GLY A 461 3.38 -29.48 -36.03
CA GLY A 461 3.74 -30.89 -35.90
C GLY A 461 4.19 -31.21 -34.48
N ILE A 462 3.67 -32.28 -33.89
CA ILE A 462 4.28 -32.89 -32.71
C ILE A 462 4.83 -34.24 -33.13
N PHE A 463 6.11 -34.53 -32.87
CA PHE A 463 6.74 -35.79 -33.26
C PHE A 463 7.33 -36.53 -32.06
N SER A 464 7.25 -37.87 -32.05
CA SER A 464 8.02 -38.68 -31.11
C SER A 464 9.50 -38.58 -31.51
N GLN A 465 10.31 -37.91 -30.69
CA GLN A 465 11.72 -37.62 -30.99
C GLN A 465 12.54 -38.91 -31.11
N PRO A 466 13.12 -39.22 -32.28
CA PRO A 466 14.05 -40.33 -32.44
C PRO A 466 15.35 -40.12 -31.64
N GLU A 467 15.98 -41.21 -31.17
CA GLU A 467 17.23 -41.14 -30.39
C GLU A 467 18.38 -40.39 -31.11
N ASN A 468 18.31 -40.25 -32.44
CA ASN A 468 19.32 -39.62 -33.28
C ASN A 468 19.00 -38.19 -33.73
N VAL A 469 17.93 -37.56 -33.22
CA VAL A 469 17.52 -36.20 -33.60
C VAL A 469 17.82 -35.25 -32.44
N GLU A 470 18.93 -34.50 -32.53
CA GLU A 470 19.37 -33.58 -31.48
C GLU A 470 18.50 -32.30 -31.38
N ASN A 471 17.73 -31.98 -32.42
CA ASN A 471 16.88 -30.78 -32.45
C ASN A 471 15.47 -31.06 -31.86
N CYS A 472 15.02 -30.19 -30.97
CA CYS A 472 13.70 -30.24 -30.35
C CYS A 472 12.60 -29.50 -31.12
N GLY A 473 12.93 -28.64 -32.10
CA GLY A 473 11.91 -27.92 -32.86
C GLY A 473 12.45 -27.21 -34.12
N ILE A 474 11.55 -26.93 -35.06
CA ILE A 474 11.86 -26.13 -36.24
C ILE A 474 10.60 -25.46 -36.79
N ALA A 475 10.71 -24.21 -37.20
CA ALA A 475 9.57 -23.40 -37.67
C ALA A 475 9.98 -22.32 -38.67
N TYR A 476 9.02 -21.87 -39.47
CA TYR A 476 9.24 -20.72 -40.37
C TYR A 476 9.11 -19.39 -39.62
N VAL A 477 10.10 -18.52 -39.80
CA VAL A 477 10.08 -17.15 -39.26
C VAL A 477 9.02 -16.33 -39.98
N GLY A 478 8.02 -15.86 -39.23
CA GLY A 478 6.85 -15.15 -39.76
C GLY A 478 5.86 -16.02 -40.54
N GLY A 479 5.98 -17.35 -40.46
CA GLY A 479 5.10 -18.31 -41.12
C GLY A 479 3.89 -18.75 -40.28
N ASN A 480 3.36 -19.93 -40.61
CA ASN A 480 2.22 -20.57 -39.93
C ASN A 480 2.50 -22.00 -39.50
N VAL A 481 3.70 -22.49 -39.78
CA VAL A 481 4.03 -23.89 -39.69
C VAL A 481 5.31 -24.04 -38.89
N GLY A 482 5.25 -24.97 -37.95
CA GLY A 482 6.33 -25.36 -37.06
C GLY A 482 6.17 -26.82 -36.67
N LEU A 483 7.18 -27.37 -36.01
CA LEU A 483 7.10 -28.68 -35.37
C LEU A 483 7.97 -28.72 -34.12
N THR A 484 7.59 -29.57 -33.16
CA THR A 484 8.26 -29.72 -31.87
C THR A 484 8.27 -31.18 -31.42
N GLY A 485 9.35 -31.61 -30.78
CA GLY A 485 9.46 -32.94 -30.18
C GLY A 485 8.47 -33.08 -29.02
N ALA A 486 7.81 -34.23 -28.92
CA ALA A 486 6.95 -34.56 -27.79
C ALA A 486 7.75 -34.48 -26.48
N MET A 487 7.10 -33.99 -25.42
CA MET A 487 7.76 -33.68 -24.14
C MET A 487 8.54 -34.87 -23.59
N ASN A 488 9.84 -34.66 -23.34
CA ASN A 488 10.76 -35.68 -22.86
C ASN A 488 11.93 -35.01 -22.11
N PRO A 489 12.88 -35.76 -21.51
CA PRO A 489 13.98 -35.16 -20.74
C PRO A 489 14.94 -34.22 -21.51
N PHE A 490 14.93 -34.26 -22.84
CA PHE A 490 15.70 -33.36 -23.71
C PHE A 490 14.86 -32.16 -24.17
N CYS A 491 13.60 -32.38 -24.59
CA CYS A 491 12.73 -31.30 -25.10
C CYS A 491 11.79 -30.75 -24.02
N SER A 492 12.02 -29.48 -23.67
CA SER A 492 11.21 -28.73 -22.70
C SER A 492 9.78 -28.47 -23.19
N ASP A 493 8.87 -28.23 -22.24
CA ASP A 493 7.52 -27.76 -22.50
C ASP A 493 7.48 -26.35 -23.13
N ASN A 494 8.51 -25.53 -22.89
CA ASN A 494 8.67 -24.22 -23.53
C ASN A 494 9.02 -24.29 -25.02
N THR A 495 9.44 -25.44 -25.55
CA THR A 495 9.92 -25.55 -26.95
C THR A 495 8.84 -25.15 -27.96
N ILE A 496 7.58 -25.53 -27.77
CA ILE A 496 6.50 -25.11 -28.67
C ILE A 496 6.29 -23.58 -28.66
N ALA A 497 6.57 -22.90 -27.55
CA ALA A 497 6.53 -21.44 -27.47
C ALA A 497 7.73 -20.78 -28.18
N HIS A 498 8.88 -21.43 -28.23
CA HIS A 498 10.01 -21.02 -29.08
C HIS A 498 9.61 -21.08 -30.57
N GLU A 499 9.08 -22.22 -31.02
CA GLU A 499 8.72 -22.44 -32.42
C GLU A 499 7.54 -21.58 -32.90
N ILE A 500 6.49 -21.42 -32.08
CA ILE A 500 5.42 -20.47 -32.38
C ILE A 500 5.94 -19.02 -32.28
N GLY A 501 6.93 -18.74 -31.45
CA GLY A 501 7.68 -17.48 -31.43
C GLY A 501 8.29 -17.14 -32.80
N HIS A 502 8.92 -18.12 -33.47
CA HIS A 502 9.37 -17.96 -34.86
C HIS A 502 8.19 -17.67 -35.80
N ASN A 503 7.09 -18.41 -35.73
CA ASN A 503 5.89 -18.09 -36.54
C ASN A 503 5.34 -16.67 -36.27
N LEU A 504 5.56 -16.11 -35.07
CA LEU A 504 5.28 -14.70 -34.73
C LEU A 504 6.42 -13.73 -35.10
N SER A 505 7.31 -14.13 -36.01
CA SER A 505 8.41 -13.34 -36.59
C SER A 505 9.55 -13.00 -35.62
N LEU A 506 9.77 -13.83 -34.59
CA LEU A 506 10.94 -13.71 -33.72
C LEU A 506 12.16 -14.45 -34.29
N ASN A 507 13.34 -13.84 -34.11
CA ASN A 507 14.65 -14.48 -34.26
C ASN A 507 15.21 -14.82 -32.87
N HIS A 508 16.36 -15.50 -32.77
CA HIS A 508 16.88 -15.93 -31.48
C HIS A 508 17.41 -14.81 -30.59
N ALA A 509 17.28 -14.96 -29.28
CA ALA A 509 18.08 -14.20 -28.33
C ALA A 509 19.52 -14.78 -28.27
N PRO A 510 20.58 -13.96 -28.15
CA PRO A 510 21.97 -14.40 -28.30
C PRO A 510 22.51 -15.10 -27.04
N ALA A 511 22.04 -16.33 -26.78
CA ALA A 511 22.54 -17.15 -25.68
C ALA A 511 22.42 -18.67 -25.92
N CYS A 512 23.24 -19.42 -25.17
CA CYS A 512 23.25 -20.89 -25.10
C CYS A 512 23.47 -21.58 -26.45
N GLY A 513 24.20 -20.96 -27.38
CA GLY A 513 24.50 -21.48 -28.71
C GLY A 513 23.69 -20.81 -29.83
N ALA A 514 22.57 -20.16 -29.48
CA ALA A 514 21.69 -19.50 -30.44
C ALA A 514 22.33 -18.27 -31.10
N GLU A 515 23.42 -17.74 -30.54
CA GLU A 515 24.29 -16.75 -31.17
C GLU A 515 24.89 -17.19 -32.52
N ASN A 516 24.90 -18.49 -32.83
CA ASN A 516 25.35 -19.03 -34.12
C ASN A 516 24.20 -19.35 -35.08
N ALA A 517 22.95 -19.17 -34.67
CA ALA A 517 21.76 -19.70 -35.35
C ALA A 517 20.83 -18.59 -35.86
N ASN A 518 21.36 -17.53 -36.49
CA ASN A 518 20.61 -16.31 -36.83
C ASN A 518 20.02 -15.60 -35.57
N PRO A 519 20.88 -15.08 -34.67
CA PRO A 519 20.43 -14.25 -33.56
C PRO A 519 19.81 -12.94 -34.07
N ASP A 520 18.83 -12.42 -33.32
CA ASP A 520 18.26 -11.10 -33.54
C ASP A 520 19.31 -10.01 -33.23
N PRO A 521 19.80 -9.27 -34.24
CA PRO A 521 20.86 -8.28 -34.03
C PRO A 521 20.40 -7.07 -33.22
N ASP A 522 19.08 -6.87 -33.10
CA ASP A 522 18.46 -5.78 -32.35
C ASP A 522 18.07 -6.19 -30.91
N TYR A 523 18.34 -7.44 -30.49
CA TYR A 523 18.01 -7.92 -29.15
C TYR A 523 18.80 -7.15 -28.07
N PRO A 524 18.14 -6.52 -27.08
CA PRO A 524 18.77 -5.52 -26.21
C PRO A 524 19.76 -6.11 -25.21
N TYR A 525 19.61 -7.38 -24.84
CA TYR A 525 20.46 -8.04 -23.84
C TYR A 525 21.46 -8.97 -24.54
N VAL A 526 22.71 -8.52 -24.66
CA VAL A 526 23.83 -9.24 -25.32
C VAL A 526 24.15 -10.62 -24.73
N ASP A 527 23.52 -10.94 -23.61
CA ASP A 527 23.69 -12.16 -22.84
C ASP A 527 22.44 -13.07 -22.95
N GLY A 528 21.46 -12.71 -23.80
CA GLY A 528 20.19 -13.42 -24.01
C GLY A 528 19.27 -13.54 -22.80
N SER A 529 19.56 -12.81 -21.70
CA SER A 529 18.64 -12.71 -20.57
C SER A 529 17.39 -11.90 -20.91
N ILE A 530 16.39 -11.94 -20.04
CA ILE A 530 15.28 -10.95 -20.05
C ILE A 530 15.67 -9.62 -19.39
N GLY A 531 16.95 -9.38 -19.10
CA GLY A 531 17.43 -8.20 -18.37
C GLY A 531 17.11 -8.26 -16.87
N THR A 532 16.93 -7.09 -16.26
CA THR A 532 16.40 -6.97 -14.88
C THR A 532 14.87 -7.06 -14.82
N GLU A 533 14.21 -7.22 -15.98
CA GLU A 533 12.75 -7.31 -16.07
C GLU A 533 12.25 -8.55 -15.30
N GLY A 534 11.19 -8.33 -14.53
CA GLY A 534 10.39 -9.42 -14.00
C GLY A 534 9.19 -9.71 -14.90
N GLY A 535 8.39 -10.67 -14.47
CA GLY A 535 7.10 -10.96 -15.10
C GLY A 535 6.26 -11.86 -14.23
N TRP A 536 5.16 -12.37 -14.79
CA TRP A 536 4.23 -13.23 -14.05
C TRP A 536 3.87 -14.48 -14.84
N LEU A 537 4.19 -15.66 -14.29
CA LEU A 537 3.70 -16.94 -14.81
C LEU A 537 2.26 -17.12 -14.37
N MET A 538 1.33 -16.64 -15.18
CA MET A 538 -0.11 -16.56 -14.88
C MET A 538 -0.69 -17.86 -14.32
N ARG A 539 -0.33 -19.02 -14.91
CA ARG A 539 -0.79 -20.34 -14.44
C ARG A 539 -0.15 -20.78 -13.13
N LYS A 540 1.16 -20.53 -12.95
CA LYS A 540 1.88 -20.88 -11.73
C LYS A 540 1.60 -19.91 -10.57
N LYS A 541 0.99 -18.74 -10.86
CA LYS A 541 0.74 -17.63 -9.92
C LYS A 541 2.04 -17.22 -9.19
N GLN A 542 3.11 -17.10 -9.96
CA GLN A 542 4.48 -16.87 -9.48
C GLN A 542 5.18 -15.74 -10.25
N PRO A 543 5.97 -14.91 -9.56
CA PRO A 543 6.80 -13.90 -10.20
C PRO A 543 8.01 -14.54 -10.89
N VAL A 544 8.48 -13.89 -11.96
CA VAL A 544 9.67 -14.23 -12.74
C VAL A 544 10.70 -13.12 -12.55
N GLY A 545 11.98 -13.45 -12.67
CA GLY A 545 13.10 -12.49 -12.66
C GLY A 545 13.68 -12.26 -11.27
N GLN A 546 14.36 -11.11 -11.12
CA GLN A 546 15.16 -10.74 -9.94
C GLN A 546 14.39 -10.80 -8.61
N GLU A 547 13.06 -10.66 -8.67
CA GLU A 547 12.17 -10.60 -7.51
C GLU A 547 11.60 -11.98 -7.10
N GLY A 548 11.72 -13.00 -7.96
CA GLY A 548 11.18 -14.35 -7.71
C GLY A 548 12.24 -15.40 -7.38
N LEU A 549 13.43 -15.30 -7.99
CA LEU A 549 14.53 -16.23 -7.80
C LEU A 549 15.85 -15.45 -7.71
N ALA A 550 16.29 -15.11 -6.50
CA ALA A 550 17.39 -14.19 -6.22
C ALA A 550 18.80 -14.61 -6.73
N ASN A 551 18.92 -15.70 -7.50
CA ASN A 551 20.17 -16.21 -8.06
C ASN A 551 20.06 -16.92 -9.43
N SER A 552 18.88 -17.11 -10.04
CA SER A 552 18.79 -17.71 -11.39
C SER A 552 18.68 -16.62 -12.46
N ARG A 553 19.56 -16.71 -13.46
CA ARG A 553 19.53 -15.89 -14.66
C ARG A 553 18.51 -16.50 -15.61
N ILE A 554 17.44 -15.77 -15.87
CA ILE A 554 16.33 -16.20 -16.72
C ILE A 554 16.56 -15.66 -18.13
N TYR A 555 16.42 -16.54 -19.10
CA TYR A 555 16.71 -16.26 -20.52
C TYR A 555 15.44 -16.07 -21.32
N ASP A 556 15.55 -15.41 -22.47
CA ASP A 556 14.42 -15.26 -23.38
C ASP A 556 13.86 -16.62 -23.81
N THR A 557 12.56 -16.71 -24.07
CA THR A 557 11.96 -17.89 -24.73
C THR A 557 12.63 -18.20 -26.06
N MET A 558 13.18 -17.20 -26.76
CA MET A 558 13.93 -17.37 -28.01
C MET A 558 15.43 -17.70 -27.84
N ALA A 559 15.89 -18.04 -26.63
CA ALA A 559 17.23 -18.62 -26.40
C ALA A 559 17.16 -20.16 -26.31
N TYR A 560 18.29 -20.86 -26.51
CA TYR A 560 18.40 -22.32 -26.27
C TYR A 560 18.63 -22.70 -24.80
N CYS A 561 18.52 -21.74 -23.90
CA CYS A 561 18.77 -21.99 -22.49
C CYS A 561 17.63 -22.79 -21.86
N LEU A 562 17.93 -23.45 -20.73
CA LEU A 562 16.89 -23.94 -19.83
C LEU A 562 16.37 -22.77 -18.98
N GLU A 563 15.18 -22.93 -18.38
CA GLU A 563 14.50 -21.89 -17.58
C GLU A 563 14.29 -20.57 -18.34
N THR A 564 13.44 -20.62 -19.36
CA THR A 564 13.14 -19.46 -20.21
C THR A 564 11.80 -18.76 -19.90
N PHE A 565 11.76 -17.48 -20.21
CA PHE A 565 10.58 -16.61 -20.17
C PHE A 565 10.70 -15.56 -21.27
N THR A 566 9.62 -15.13 -21.90
CA THR A 566 9.70 -14.18 -23.02
C THR A 566 10.02 -12.79 -22.49
N SER A 567 11.06 -12.09 -22.98
CA SER A 567 11.32 -10.69 -22.61
C SER A 567 10.23 -9.74 -23.10
N GLN A 568 10.17 -8.52 -22.56
CA GLN A 568 9.28 -7.49 -23.10
C GLN A 568 9.58 -7.19 -24.57
N TYR A 569 10.86 -7.20 -24.96
CA TYR A 569 11.29 -7.02 -26.35
C TYR A 569 10.71 -8.10 -27.30
N SER A 570 10.92 -9.38 -26.98
CA SER A 570 10.40 -10.49 -27.78
C SER A 570 8.87 -10.48 -27.82
N TYR A 571 8.23 -10.25 -26.67
CA TYR A 571 6.77 -10.18 -26.57
C TYR A 571 6.20 -9.02 -27.41
N GLY A 572 6.82 -7.84 -27.36
CA GLY A 572 6.43 -6.66 -28.13
C GLY A 572 6.50 -6.90 -29.63
N LYS A 573 7.62 -7.45 -30.13
CA LYS A 573 7.78 -7.78 -31.56
C LYS A 573 6.76 -8.81 -32.05
N ALA A 574 6.50 -9.86 -31.26
CA ALA A 574 5.50 -10.87 -31.58
C ALA A 574 4.07 -10.29 -31.57
N ASN A 575 3.74 -9.41 -30.61
CA ASN A 575 2.44 -8.73 -30.53
C ASN A 575 2.21 -7.85 -31.76
N ASP A 576 3.18 -6.98 -32.09
CA ASP A 576 3.10 -6.09 -33.23
C ASP A 576 2.96 -6.84 -34.55
N TYR A 577 3.71 -7.94 -34.72
CA TYR A 577 3.55 -8.82 -35.88
C TYR A 577 2.14 -9.43 -35.92
N PHE A 578 1.66 -10.02 -34.82
CA PHE A 578 0.40 -10.75 -34.78
C PHE A 578 -0.82 -9.84 -34.98
N VAL A 579 -0.86 -8.68 -34.31
CA VAL A 579 -1.91 -7.66 -34.47
C VAL A 579 -1.89 -7.06 -35.88
N ARG A 580 -0.71 -6.73 -36.43
CA ARG A 580 -0.58 -6.22 -37.81
C ARG A 580 -1.07 -7.26 -38.82
N ARG A 581 -0.66 -8.52 -38.66
CA ARG A 581 -1.08 -9.64 -39.51
C ARG A 581 -2.60 -9.80 -39.51
N PHE A 582 -3.23 -9.83 -38.34
CA PHE A 582 -4.68 -10.02 -38.24
C PHE A 582 -5.47 -8.85 -38.85
N ARG A 583 -5.12 -7.59 -38.52
CA ARG A 583 -5.73 -6.40 -39.14
C ARG A 583 -5.64 -6.43 -40.67
N THR A 584 -4.49 -6.84 -41.17
CA THR A 584 -4.23 -6.99 -42.60
C THR A 584 -5.10 -8.08 -43.22
N GLN A 585 -5.25 -9.24 -42.58
CA GLN A 585 -6.13 -10.32 -43.04
C GLN A 585 -7.60 -9.91 -43.08
N VAL A 586 -8.07 -9.11 -42.11
CA VAL A 586 -9.44 -8.56 -42.09
C VAL A 586 -9.64 -7.53 -43.22
N ALA A 587 -8.68 -6.62 -43.43
CA ALA A 587 -8.71 -5.66 -44.53
C ALA A 587 -8.63 -6.33 -45.92
N ALA A 588 -8.00 -7.51 -46.00
CA ALA A 588 -7.85 -8.30 -47.22
C ALA A 588 -9.12 -9.00 -47.72
N ALA A 589 -10.26 -8.81 -47.06
CA ALA A 589 -11.52 -9.48 -47.39
C ALA A 589 -12.16 -9.00 -48.71
N GLU A 590 -11.68 -7.92 -49.32
CA GLU A 590 -12.07 -7.56 -50.68
C GLU A 590 -11.48 -8.57 -51.70
N PRO A 591 -12.31 -9.14 -52.60
CA PRO A 591 -11.83 -10.09 -53.59
C PRO A 591 -10.79 -9.43 -54.51
N PRO A 592 -9.75 -10.17 -54.97
CA PRO A 592 -8.80 -9.63 -55.92
C PRO A 592 -9.50 -9.05 -57.14
N LEU A 593 -9.11 -7.85 -57.58
CA LEU A 593 -9.47 -7.37 -58.91
C LEU A 593 -8.76 -8.27 -59.94
N TYR A 594 -9.56 -9.05 -60.66
CA TYR A 594 -9.17 -9.84 -61.82
C TYR A 594 -9.45 -9.01 -63.09
N GLU A 595 -8.45 -8.83 -63.95
CA GLU A 595 -8.58 -8.04 -65.19
C GLU A 595 -9.03 -8.88 -66.40
N VAL A 596 -9.79 -9.95 -66.18
CA VAL A 596 -10.14 -10.92 -67.23
C VAL A 596 -11.60 -11.37 -67.15
N ALA A 597 -12.36 -10.99 -68.18
CA ALA A 597 -13.72 -11.48 -68.42
C ALA A 597 -13.76 -12.79 -69.23
N ASP A 598 -12.61 -13.20 -69.81
CA ASP A 598 -12.51 -14.29 -70.79
C ASP A 598 -12.09 -15.64 -70.17
N PHE A 599 -11.90 -15.72 -68.85
CA PHE A 599 -11.45 -16.93 -68.14
C PHE A 599 -12.38 -17.23 -66.96
N GLU A 600 -12.94 -18.44 -66.90
CA GLU A 600 -13.81 -18.84 -65.79
C GLU A 600 -12.98 -19.21 -64.54
N LEU A 601 -13.37 -18.62 -63.40
CA LEU A 601 -12.84 -18.95 -62.08
C LEU A 601 -13.50 -20.23 -61.58
N LEU A 602 -12.69 -21.19 -61.12
CA LEU A 602 -13.20 -22.42 -60.52
C LEU A 602 -13.67 -22.15 -59.08
N GLU A 603 -14.93 -21.73 -58.91
CA GLU A 603 -15.50 -21.34 -57.62
C GLU A 603 -15.28 -22.41 -56.53
N GLY A 604 -14.85 -21.94 -55.34
CA GLY A 604 -14.52 -22.81 -54.20
C GLY A 604 -13.25 -23.67 -54.36
N ARG A 605 -12.51 -23.51 -55.47
CA ARG A 605 -11.20 -24.13 -55.68
C ARG A 605 -10.09 -23.10 -55.76
N SER A 606 -8.86 -23.59 -55.58
CA SER A 606 -7.64 -22.80 -55.68
C SER A 606 -6.53 -23.62 -56.32
N LEU A 607 -5.60 -22.92 -56.95
CA LEU A 607 -4.31 -23.47 -57.37
C LEU A 607 -3.31 -23.23 -56.23
N VAL A 608 -2.82 -24.31 -55.62
CA VAL A 608 -1.63 -24.29 -54.77
C VAL A 608 -0.42 -24.25 -55.68
N LEU A 609 0.51 -23.33 -55.41
CA LEU A 609 1.85 -23.27 -55.99
C LEU A 609 2.85 -23.33 -54.84
N MET A 610 3.85 -24.19 -54.94
CA MET A 610 4.89 -24.38 -53.92
C MET A 610 6.23 -24.73 -54.57
N GLY A 611 7.31 -24.31 -53.93
CA GLY A 611 8.65 -24.78 -54.22
C GLY A 611 9.67 -24.13 -53.28
N HIS A 612 10.91 -23.98 -53.74
CA HIS A 612 11.97 -23.33 -52.97
C HIS A 612 12.69 -22.25 -53.76
N TYR A 613 13.41 -21.40 -53.03
CA TYR A 613 14.41 -20.48 -53.53
C TYR A 613 15.75 -20.79 -52.86
N SER A 614 16.84 -20.84 -53.63
CA SER A 614 18.20 -20.85 -53.11
C SER A 614 19.05 -19.77 -53.76
N ASP A 615 20.07 -19.28 -53.03
CA ASP A 615 21.01 -18.28 -53.57
C ASP A 615 21.96 -18.90 -54.64
N ALA A 616 22.00 -20.24 -54.76
CA ALA A 616 22.82 -20.98 -55.71
C ALA A 616 22.07 -21.34 -57.01
N ASP A 617 20.83 -21.83 -56.90
CA ASP A 617 20.05 -22.40 -58.01
C ASP A 617 18.90 -21.46 -58.44
N GLY A 618 18.52 -20.50 -57.59
CA GLY A 618 17.45 -19.55 -57.84
C GLY A 618 16.08 -20.09 -57.44
N TRP A 619 15.06 -19.77 -58.22
CA TRP A 619 13.66 -20.11 -57.93
C TRP A 619 13.24 -21.41 -58.62
N HIS A 620 12.64 -22.33 -57.87
CA HIS A 620 12.09 -23.59 -58.38
C HIS A 620 10.62 -23.75 -57.98
N LEU A 621 9.79 -24.21 -58.92
CA LEU A 621 8.41 -24.68 -58.68
C LEU A 621 8.44 -26.21 -58.58
N GLU A 622 8.10 -26.74 -57.42
CA GLU A 622 8.06 -28.18 -57.14
C GLU A 622 6.65 -28.75 -57.32
N LYS A 623 5.63 -27.99 -56.91
CA LYS A 623 4.23 -28.42 -56.94
C LYS A 623 3.30 -27.32 -57.45
N ALA A 624 2.44 -27.71 -58.40
CA ALA A 624 1.19 -27.05 -58.72
C ALA A 624 0.06 -28.06 -58.43
N ALA A 625 -1.07 -27.65 -57.85
CA ALA A 625 -2.21 -28.55 -57.60
C ALA A 625 -3.54 -27.81 -57.40
N ILE A 626 -4.65 -28.35 -57.91
CA ILE A 626 -5.99 -27.78 -57.66
C ILE A 626 -6.60 -28.38 -56.38
N VAL A 627 -6.87 -27.53 -55.39
CA VAL A 627 -7.44 -27.91 -54.08
C VAL A 627 -8.86 -27.36 -53.89
N LYS A 628 -9.67 -28.07 -53.08
CA LYS A 628 -11.06 -27.68 -52.73
C LYS A 628 -11.09 -26.74 -51.52
N LYS A 629 -10.33 -25.64 -51.61
CA LYS A 629 -10.30 -24.55 -50.63
C LYS A 629 -10.35 -23.20 -51.34
N PRO A 630 -10.87 -22.15 -50.69
CA PRO A 630 -10.82 -20.79 -51.23
C PRO A 630 -9.37 -20.26 -51.22
N PRO A 631 -9.04 -19.33 -52.14
CA PRO A 631 -7.70 -18.77 -52.22
C PRO A 631 -7.38 -17.99 -50.95
N PHE A 632 -6.10 -17.90 -50.60
CA PHE A 632 -5.69 -16.99 -49.53
C PHE A 632 -5.92 -15.54 -49.98
N PRO A 633 -6.42 -14.66 -49.10
CA PRO A 633 -6.39 -13.22 -49.35
C PRO A 633 -4.96 -12.76 -49.67
N ARG A 634 -4.83 -11.77 -50.57
CA ARG A 634 -3.53 -11.33 -51.11
C ARG A 634 -2.48 -11.05 -50.03
N SER A 635 -1.21 -11.17 -50.42
CA SER A 635 -0.09 -10.78 -49.56
C SER A 635 0.09 -9.26 -49.57
N PHE A 636 -0.08 -8.63 -48.40
CA PHE A 636 0.23 -7.21 -48.18
C PHE A 636 1.68 -7.01 -47.71
N ALA A 637 2.42 -8.10 -47.49
CA ALA A 637 3.85 -8.00 -47.27
C ALA A 637 4.47 -7.43 -48.56
N SER A 638 5.17 -6.31 -48.43
CA SER A 638 6.01 -5.77 -49.49
C SER A 638 7.22 -6.69 -49.67
N SER A 639 7.08 -7.69 -50.52
CA SER A 639 8.21 -8.47 -50.99
C SER A 639 8.92 -7.72 -52.11
N GLU A 640 10.22 -7.99 -52.28
CA GLU A 640 10.94 -7.63 -53.50
C GLU A 640 10.56 -8.50 -54.70
N PHE A 641 9.90 -9.64 -54.46
CA PHE A 641 9.48 -10.58 -55.50
C PHE A 641 7.97 -10.55 -55.77
N GLN A 642 7.60 -10.65 -57.05
CA GLN A 642 6.20 -10.78 -57.49
C GLN A 642 6.01 -12.09 -58.23
N ILE A 643 4.94 -12.82 -57.90
CA ILE A 643 4.46 -13.93 -58.73
C ILE A 643 3.41 -13.40 -59.72
N GLN A 644 3.40 -13.97 -60.92
CA GLN A 644 2.36 -13.78 -61.93
C GLN A 644 1.92 -15.13 -62.45
N LEU A 645 0.62 -15.24 -62.72
CA LEU A 645 0.06 -16.33 -63.51
C LEU A 645 -0.34 -15.76 -64.87
N THR A 646 0.22 -16.29 -65.95
CA THR A 646 -0.03 -15.84 -67.32
C THR A 646 -0.50 -17.00 -68.19
N HIS A 647 -1.39 -16.75 -69.15
CA HIS A 647 -1.82 -17.76 -70.12
C HIS A 647 -0.95 -17.72 -71.40
N THR A 648 -0.28 -18.82 -71.72
CA THR A 648 0.78 -18.91 -72.74
C THR A 648 0.32 -18.47 -74.12
N ALA A 649 -0.87 -18.90 -74.56
CA ALA A 649 -1.34 -18.67 -75.93
C ALA A 649 -1.83 -17.23 -76.18
N SER A 650 -2.21 -16.49 -75.13
CA SER A 650 -2.68 -15.09 -75.25
C SER A 650 -1.74 -14.05 -74.65
N GLY A 651 -0.77 -14.46 -73.82
CA GLY A 651 0.06 -13.56 -73.02
C GLY A 651 -0.71 -12.83 -71.91
N THR A 652 -1.96 -13.24 -71.61
CA THR A 652 -2.81 -12.55 -70.65
C THR A 652 -2.38 -12.86 -69.23
N GLN A 653 -2.14 -11.84 -68.41
CA GLN A 653 -1.90 -11.99 -66.97
C GLN A 653 -3.23 -12.22 -66.25
N LEU A 654 -3.43 -13.41 -65.69
CA LEU A 654 -4.63 -13.80 -64.95
C LEU A 654 -4.56 -13.39 -63.47
N TYR A 655 -3.36 -13.45 -62.90
CA TYR A 655 -3.12 -13.17 -61.48
C TYR A 655 -1.74 -12.53 -61.25
N ARG A 656 -1.64 -11.75 -60.17
CA ARG A 656 -0.40 -11.20 -59.62
C ARG A 656 -0.53 -11.03 -58.11
N ASP A 657 0.53 -11.36 -57.37
CA ASP A 657 0.67 -11.07 -55.94
C ASP A 657 2.16 -10.98 -55.53
N SER A 658 2.45 -10.55 -54.31
CA SER A 658 3.78 -10.64 -53.70
C SER A 658 4.06 -12.08 -53.25
N VAL A 659 5.25 -12.60 -53.55
CA VAL A 659 5.74 -13.90 -53.04
C VAL A 659 6.99 -13.69 -52.20
N GLN A 660 7.15 -14.39 -51.08
CA GLN A 660 8.32 -14.26 -50.21
C GLN A 660 8.84 -15.65 -49.84
N PRO A 661 10.13 -15.96 -50.07
CA PRO A 661 10.76 -17.15 -49.51
C PRO A 661 10.73 -17.08 -47.99
N MET A 662 10.31 -18.15 -47.34
CA MET A 662 10.28 -18.26 -45.88
C MET A 662 11.66 -18.61 -45.36
N VAL A 663 12.07 -17.96 -44.28
CA VAL A 663 13.28 -18.33 -43.54
C VAL A 663 12.92 -19.45 -42.57
N VAL A 664 13.70 -20.54 -42.59
CA VAL A 664 13.57 -21.63 -41.64
C VAL A 664 14.46 -21.32 -40.44
N ALA A 665 13.91 -21.25 -39.22
CA ALA A 665 14.73 -21.23 -38.01
C ALA A 665 15.43 -22.59 -37.85
N HIS A 666 16.68 -22.63 -37.39
CA HIS A 666 17.49 -23.86 -37.22
C HIS A 666 17.72 -24.74 -38.48
N GLY A 667 17.11 -24.41 -39.62
CA GLY A 667 17.20 -25.17 -40.86
C GLY A 667 18.35 -24.75 -41.77
N ASP A 668 18.38 -25.32 -42.97
CA ASP A 668 19.30 -24.91 -44.02
C ASP A 668 18.97 -23.47 -44.48
N PRO A 669 19.87 -22.48 -44.29
CA PRO A 669 19.62 -21.12 -44.72
C PRO A 669 19.62 -20.97 -46.24
N ASP A 670 20.19 -21.93 -46.99
CA ASP A 670 20.29 -21.87 -48.44
C ASP A 670 18.99 -22.34 -49.13
N LYS A 671 18.16 -23.20 -48.52
CA LYS A 671 16.87 -23.65 -49.07
C LYS A 671 15.69 -22.94 -48.39
N LYS A 672 15.13 -21.91 -49.03
CA LYS A 672 14.03 -21.08 -48.50
C LYS A 672 12.71 -21.47 -49.20
N PRO A 673 11.81 -22.26 -48.58
CA PRO A 673 10.56 -22.66 -49.23
C PRO A 673 9.61 -21.48 -49.41
N TRP A 674 8.82 -21.52 -50.47
CA TRP A 674 7.78 -20.54 -50.77
C TRP A 674 6.50 -21.25 -51.19
N GLY A 675 5.35 -20.64 -50.91
CA GLY A 675 4.08 -21.23 -51.30
C GLY A 675 2.91 -20.27 -51.20
N LEU A 676 1.93 -20.47 -52.10
CA LEU A 676 0.74 -19.64 -52.24
C LEU A 676 -0.45 -20.52 -52.60
N ARG A 677 -1.64 -20.18 -52.09
CA ARG A 677 -2.91 -20.73 -52.56
C ARG A 677 -3.68 -19.64 -53.29
N ILE A 678 -3.59 -19.63 -54.62
CA ILE A 678 -4.13 -18.59 -55.49
C ILE A 678 -5.42 -19.07 -56.18
N PRO A 679 -6.22 -18.17 -56.77
CA PRO A 679 -7.45 -18.54 -57.49
C PRO A 679 -7.15 -19.51 -58.65
N ALA A 680 -8.01 -20.53 -58.82
CA ALA A 680 -7.88 -21.48 -59.93
C ALA A 680 -8.70 -21.02 -61.15
N PHE A 681 -8.16 -21.26 -62.34
CA PHE A 681 -8.73 -20.87 -63.63
C PHE A 681 -8.91 -22.11 -64.52
N GLU A 682 -9.99 -22.20 -65.28
CA GLU A 682 -10.21 -23.28 -66.24
C GLU A 682 -9.47 -23.01 -67.56
N ALA A 683 -8.14 -23.14 -67.54
CA ALA A 683 -7.27 -22.94 -68.70
C ALA A 683 -6.07 -23.90 -68.71
N SER A 684 -5.76 -24.45 -69.89
CA SER A 684 -4.47 -25.10 -70.17
C SER A 684 -3.44 -24.07 -70.62
N GLY A 685 -2.14 -24.39 -70.57
CA GLY A 685 -1.08 -23.44 -70.89
C GLY A 685 -1.04 -22.26 -69.90
N LEU A 686 -0.91 -22.56 -68.62
CA LEU A 686 -0.66 -21.57 -67.57
C LEU A 686 0.85 -21.53 -67.27
N HIS A 687 1.46 -20.35 -67.30
CA HIS A 687 2.83 -20.12 -66.85
C HIS A 687 2.83 -19.44 -65.49
N VAL A 688 3.64 -19.96 -64.57
CA VAL A 688 4.09 -19.24 -63.38
C VAL A 688 5.31 -18.43 -63.76
N VAL A 689 5.27 -17.12 -63.49
CA VAL A 689 6.41 -16.22 -63.68
C VAL A 689 6.73 -15.56 -62.34
N ILE A 690 7.98 -15.65 -61.88
CA ILE A 690 8.45 -14.92 -60.69
C ILE A 690 9.40 -13.82 -61.14
N LEU A 691 9.15 -12.60 -60.66
CA LEU A 691 9.89 -11.40 -60.98
C LEU A 691 10.55 -10.80 -59.75
N ASP A 692 11.70 -10.13 -59.93
CA ASP A 692 12.25 -9.21 -58.95
C ASP A 692 11.57 -7.81 -58.98
N ARG A 693 12.11 -6.89 -58.17
CA ARG A 693 11.64 -5.51 -58.03
C ARG A 693 11.79 -4.69 -59.32
N GLU A 694 12.84 -4.96 -60.08
CA GLU A 694 13.16 -4.37 -61.39
C GLU A 694 12.34 -5.00 -62.53
N ARG A 695 11.60 -6.09 -62.25
CA ARG A 695 10.79 -6.90 -63.16
C ARG A 695 11.59 -7.81 -64.09
N ASN A 696 12.81 -8.20 -63.71
CA ASN A 696 13.53 -9.28 -64.39
C ASN A 696 12.87 -10.62 -64.06
N VAL A 697 12.82 -11.53 -65.04
CA VAL A 697 12.30 -12.89 -64.85
C VAL A 697 13.32 -13.74 -64.10
N LEU A 698 12.94 -14.26 -62.95
CA LEU A 698 13.74 -15.18 -62.11
C LEU A 698 13.32 -16.64 -62.30
N LEU A 699 12.03 -16.87 -62.55
CA LEU A 699 11.46 -18.17 -62.93
C LEU A 699 10.39 -17.93 -63.99
N GLU A 700 10.36 -18.78 -65.01
CA GLU A 700 9.22 -18.95 -65.93
C GLU A 700 9.03 -20.45 -66.17
N GLN A 701 7.88 -20.99 -65.80
CA GLN A 701 7.58 -22.43 -65.91
C GLN A 701 6.11 -22.68 -66.25
N GLU A 702 5.88 -23.55 -67.23
CA GLU A 702 4.54 -24.04 -67.59
C GLU A 702 4.02 -25.02 -66.54
N ILE A 703 2.78 -24.84 -66.10
CA ILE A 703 2.02 -25.78 -65.28
C ILE A 703 1.45 -26.84 -66.23
N THR A 704 1.98 -28.05 -66.17
CA THR A 704 1.54 -29.18 -66.99
C THR A 704 0.27 -29.82 -66.44
N GLU A 705 -0.56 -30.41 -67.31
CA GLU A 705 -1.82 -31.04 -66.90
C GLU A 705 -1.65 -32.29 -65.99
N GLU A 706 -0.45 -32.88 -65.92
CA GLU A 706 -0.14 -33.96 -64.96
C GLU A 706 -0.13 -33.49 -63.49
N ALA A 707 -0.27 -32.18 -63.25
CA ALA A 707 -0.37 -31.54 -61.94
C ALA A 707 -1.82 -31.25 -61.47
N ASN A 708 -2.86 -31.67 -62.21
CA ASN A 708 -4.28 -31.36 -61.94
C ASN A 708 -5.11 -32.51 -61.33
#